data_AF-A0A9X3X6I0-F1
#
_entry.id   AF-A0A9X3X6I0-F1
#
_cell.length_a   1.000
_cell.length_b   1.000
_cell.length_c   1.000
_cell.angle_alpha   90.00
_cell.angle_beta   90.00
_cell.angle_gamma   90.00
#
_symmetry.space_group_name_H-M   'P 1'
#
loop_
_entity.id
_entity.type
_entity.pdbx_description
1 polymer ?
#
loop_
_entity_poly.entity_id
_entity_poly.type
_entity_poly.pdbx_seq_one_letter_code
_entity_poly.pdbx_strand_id
1 'polypeptide(L)'
;MTSPRGPFFDTLAAHARSRGPFVLGIALVALLIRVATSPAPPARSVEAIAAMLGASVGGSVQPEDFVWEERGGLVHDAMIGRRVLFIAARPSGPNATPTNDLYRAEVRISRGGRPISVRRVVNLTNTPLGHEHDLVAHGRWAAYATSADGLVQGITILDLAGDAASQAARTRSERLRASVENWLSEGALRGIGETAVLFGVPPKEARFELTEDMLVMALGEAALPAAVTLADASVNPGLRDEHVLAAQRLPHDVTPWSRFLEQTTRELVGEGAAGRVKRISTSARTIAIRLREATASPPPELPAAPPPETPSDEGFPPPRVATKRDRTLPGEGLWIPAPAAHPLPMSKPEAPPAIFTTLVRPDPDRPHAVVHLVAMDGRRLELRPMPGTLAPRTPTGLRGEGRIPAADVPAAVAVFAGGPPANTPPLGLVVERRTFLSPRPDASTLAVDRFGRPSIGAWPFGADVPVGIRSLRQTGAPLVTSGHIGKLSEADAVLADRSALCVTEAGHLIYGWGEALPAELLARALVLAGCRDALPLATSPDPTGIGFFQRTGDEIGARAHVAGMSLAPERALSGSPTELVYVVVRKANPDAPLPEGVAWEPDLGTQPAPLWQPGIYTATVSKLGAQVRLAWFAPERFTFHIRAGEKELSHRFGGTFPAALSDAERPHVLAATGLGTGRRKGPRGLAIDGSIGLKFGPGAGVLVVGDGPVRIDKSEAFTPTPDADATELPLTADEGRPLPEARVVGSMRPRTALCAFGDGAVLLASTTFDTDEATTEALVDAGCTRVVALDRGAHLNAFVHRAGGDTPPEARYEQTTLYALESPMRGRASTLIDSTKAN
;
A
#
# COMPACT_ATOMS: atom_id res chain seq x y z
N MET A 1 75.66 -13.58 -0.49
CA MET A 1 74.39 -13.59 -1.24
C MET A 1 74.25 -12.25 -1.95
N THR A 2 74.66 -12.19 -3.20
CA THR A 2 74.60 -11.02 -4.08
C THR A 2 73.40 -11.16 -5.02
N SER A 3 72.60 -10.10 -5.12
CA SER A 3 71.32 -10.07 -5.86
C SER A 3 71.54 -9.85 -7.36
N PRO A 4 70.80 -10.54 -8.26
CA PRO A 4 70.82 -10.28 -9.69
C PRO A 4 69.73 -9.26 -10.06
N ARG A 5 70.10 -8.00 -10.28
CA ARG A 5 69.26 -7.04 -11.03
C ARG A 5 69.75 -7.02 -12.47
N GLY A 6 69.06 -7.82 -13.28
CA GLY A 6 69.37 -8.10 -14.68
C GLY A 6 68.86 -7.08 -15.72
N PRO A 7 69.18 -7.29 -17.00
CA PRO A 7 69.55 -6.29 -18.01
C PRO A 7 68.37 -5.66 -18.78
N PHE A 8 67.16 -5.72 -18.21
CA PHE A 8 65.92 -5.42 -18.93
C PHE A 8 65.62 -3.92 -19.03
N PHE A 9 66.01 -3.14 -18.02
CA PHE A 9 65.76 -1.69 -18.01
C PHE A 9 66.72 -0.91 -18.93
N ASP A 10 67.96 -1.38 -19.10
CA ASP A 10 68.94 -0.75 -19.99
C ASP A 10 68.62 -0.97 -21.48
N THR A 11 68.03 -2.11 -21.83
CA THR A 11 67.57 -2.41 -23.19
C THR A 11 66.30 -1.63 -23.56
N LEU A 12 65.38 -1.42 -22.63
CA LEU A 12 64.20 -0.55 -22.81
C LEU A 12 64.58 0.92 -22.98
N ALA A 13 65.56 1.42 -22.21
CA ALA A 13 66.05 2.79 -22.31
C ALA A 13 66.77 3.05 -23.65
N ALA A 14 67.52 2.08 -24.16
CA ALA A 14 68.17 2.16 -25.47
C ALA A 14 67.17 2.07 -26.64
N HIS A 15 66.13 1.23 -26.53
CA HIS A 15 65.07 1.10 -27.54
C HIS A 15 64.17 2.36 -27.60
N ALA A 16 63.91 3.00 -26.46
CA ALA A 16 63.16 4.26 -26.39
C ALA A 16 63.93 5.45 -27.01
N ARG A 17 65.27 5.49 -26.90
CA ARG A 17 66.09 6.59 -27.47
C ARG A 17 66.24 6.53 -28.99
N SER A 18 66.25 5.34 -29.61
CA SER A 18 66.45 5.20 -31.06
C SER A 18 65.17 5.34 -31.89
N ARG A 19 63.99 5.04 -31.31
CA ARG A 19 62.68 5.12 -31.98
C ARG A 19 61.74 6.19 -31.41
N GLY A 20 62.09 6.80 -30.27
CA GLY A 20 61.36 7.91 -29.67
C GLY A 20 61.06 9.07 -30.64
N PRO A 21 62.02 9.56 -31.46
CA PRO A 21 61.76 10.63 -32.42
C PRO A 21 60.80 10.22 -33.54
N PHE A 22 60.82 8.95 -33.95
CA PHE A 22 59.97 8.41 -35.01
C PHE A 22 58.53 8.19 -34.53
N VAL A 23 58.36 7.63 -33.32
CA VAL A 23 57.03 7.50 -32.68
C VAL A 23 56.44 8.88 -32.36
N LEU A 24 57.27 9.82 -31.89
CA LEU A 24 56.84 11.21 -31.68
C LEU A 24 56.46 11.87 -33.00
N GLY A 25 57.23 11.65 -34.08
CA GLY A 25 56.94 12.16 -35.41
C GLY A 25 55.62 11.62 -35.98
N ILE A 26 55.38 10.31 -35.86
CA ILE A 26 54.10 9.70 -36.27
C ILE A 26 52.93 10.24 -35.42
N ALA A 27 53.11 10.36 -34.11
CA ALA A 27 52.08 10.93 -33.23
C ALA A 27 51.79 12.40 -33.58
N LEU A 28 52.81 13.18 -33.95
CA LEU A 28 52.66 14.59 -34.32
C LEU A 28 51.99 14.74 -35.69
N VAL A 29 52.32 13.89 -36.67
CA VAL A 29 51.66 13.85 -37.98
C VAL A 29 50.21 13.38 -37.83
N ALA A 30 49.94 12.34 -37.04
CA ALA A 30 48.58 11.90 -36.75
C ALA A 30 47.76 12.98 -36.02
N LEU A 31 48.39 13.74 -35.11
CA LEU A 31 47.77 14.90 -34.46
C LEU A 31 47.50 16.03 -35.46
N LEU A 32 48.45 16.37 -36.33
CA LEU A 32 48.30 17.38 -37.37
C LEU A 32 47.22 17.03 -38.38
N ILE A 33 47.19 15.77 -38.85
CA ILE A 33 46.14 15.26 -39.74
C ILE A 33 44.79 15.36 -39.02
N ARG A 34 44.70 14.92 -37.77
CA ARG A 34 43.45 14.98 -36.99
C ARG A 34 42.99 16.42 -36.77
N VAL A 35 43.90 17.37 -36.53
CA VAL A 35 43.55 18.79 -36.39
C VAL A 35 43.12 19.39 -37.74
N ALA A 36 43.77 19.03 -38.84
CA ALA A 36 43.46 19.55 -40.18
C ALA A 36 42.17 18.96 -40.78
N THR A 37 41.78 17.72 -40.41
CA THR A 37 40.57 17.06 -40.90
C THR A 37 39.38 17.17 -39.96
N SER A 38 39.56 17.70 -38.75
CA SER A 38 38.44 17.94 -37.85
C SER A 38 37.63 19.15 -38.32
N PRO A 39 36.29 19.05 -38.39
CA PRO A 39 35.45 20.19 -38.72
C PRO A 39 35.70 21.33 -37.73
N ALA A 40 35.68 22.57 -38.22
CA ALA A 40 35.83 23.74 -37.36
C ALA A 40 34.78 23.70 -36.25
N PRO A 41 35.16 24.00 -34.99
CA PRO A 41 34.21 23.98 -33.89
C PRO A 41 33.02 24.91 -34.19
N PRO A 42 31.79 24.59 -33.75
CA PRO A 42 30.62 25.41 -34.05
C PRO A 42 30.76 26.87 -33.61
N ALA A 43 29.85 27.72 -34.10
CA ALA A 43 29.79 29.11 -33.67
C ALA A 43 29.61 29.20 -32.15
N ARG A 44 30.08 30.30 -31.55
CA ARG A 44 29.79 30.61 -30.13
C ARG A 44 28.36 31.14 -30.03
N SER A 45 27.39 30.24 -30.14
CA SER A 45 25.97 30.58 -30.00
C SER A 45 25.26 29.54 -29.13
N VAL A 46 24.16 29.94 -28.51
CA VAL A 46 23.34 29.09 -27.63
C VAL A 46 22.71 27.97 -28.47
N GLU A 47 22.28 28.32 -29.68
CA GLU A 47 21.69 27.42 -30.67
C GLU A 47 22.67 26.34 -31.11
N ALA A 48 23.95 26.69 -31.30
CA ALA A 48 24.97 25.71 -31.65
C ALA A 48 25.24 24.70 -30.52
N ILE A 49 25.17 25.14 -29.25
CA ILE A 49 25.32 24.24 -28.09
C ILE A 49 24.10 23.33 -27.99
N ALA A 50 22.89 23.88 -28.10
CA ALA A 50 21.64 23.12 -28.08
C ALA A 50 21.62 22.06 -29.20
N ALA A 51 22.02 22.43 -30.43
CA ALA A 51 22.14 21.48 -31.55
C ALA A 51 23.16 20.37 -31.28
N MET A 52 24.31 20.68 -30.67
CA MET A 52 25.30 19.68 -30.26
C MET A 52 24.77 18.73 -29.18
N LEU A 53 24.01 19.24 -28.20
CA LEU A 53 23.39 18.44 -27.15
C LEU A 53 22.31 17.53 -27.72
N GLY A 54 21.40 18.06 -28.55
CA GLY A 54 20.38 17.27 -29.24
C GLY A 54 20.97 16.16 -30.11
N ALA A 55 21.99 16.48 -30.91
CA ALA A 55 22.70 15.47 -31.72
C ALA A 55 23.33 14.37 -30.86
N SER A 56 23.78 14.67 -29.65
CA SER A 56 24.42 13.69 -28.76
C SER A 56 23.47 12.63 -28.19
N VAL A 57 22.16 12.91 -28.17
CA VAL A 57 21.11 11.99 -27.70
C VAL A 57 20.20 11.48 -28.82
N GLY A 58 20.44 11.89 -30.07
CA GLY A 58 19.57 11.57 -31.21
C GLY A 58 18.20 12.25 -31.12
N GLY A 59 18.13 13.44 -30.51
CA GLY A 59 16.90 14.20 -30.29
C GLY A 59 17.08 15.70 -30.59
N SER A 60 16.19 16.52 -30.03
CA SER A 60 16.25 17.98 -30.14
C SER A 60 16.25 18.63 -28.76
N VAL A 61 16.99 19.73 -28.63
CA VAL A 61 17.10 20.56 -27.40
C VAL A 61 16.82 22.00 -27.81
N GLN A 62 15.94 22.70 -27.11
CA GLN A 62 15.72 24.14 -27.36
C GLN A 62 16.81 24.99 -26.70
N PRO A 63 17.08 26.21 -27.20
CA PRO A 63 18.06 27.12 -26.60
C PRO A 63 17.82 27.43 -25.11
N GLU A 64 16.57 27.38 -24.65
CA GLU A 64 16.13 27.60 -23.27
C GLU A 64 16.17 26.34 -22.39
N ASP A 65 16.28 25.15 -22.98
CA ASP A 65 16.15 23.86 -22.28
C ASP A 65 17.48 23.34 -21.69
N PHE A 66 18.47 24.21 -21.49
CA PHE A 66 19.72 23.81 -20.85
C PHE A 66 20.29 24.85 -19.90
N VAL A 67 20.87 24.34 -18.81
CA VAL A 67 21.48 25.15 -17.76
C VAL A 67 22.89 24.66 -17.45
N TRP A 68 23.79 25.60 -17.19
CA TRP A 68 25.18 25.30 -16.87
C TRP A 68 25.37 25.14 -15.36
N GLU A 69 26.14 24.12 -14.96
CA GLU A 69 26.61 24.02 -13.58
C GLU A 69 27.70 25.06 -13.26
N GLU A 70 28.06 25.20 -11.98
CA GLU A 70 29.12 26.11 -11.53
C GLU A 70 30.43 25.93 -12.32
N ARG A 71 31.14 27.06 -12.53
CA ARG A 71 32.38 27.06 -13.33
C ARG A 71 33.53 26.42 -12.55
N GLY A 72 34.16 25.40 -13.11
CA GLY A 72 35.38 24.79 -12.57
C GLY A 72 36.68 25.54 -12.91
N GLY A 73 36.60 26.56 -13.77
CA GLY A 73 37.72 27.41 -14.21
C GLY A 73 38.14 27.16 -15.67
N LEU A 74 38.77 28.16 -16.31
CA LEU A 74 39.08 28.17 -17.75
C LEU A 74 39.88 26.97 -18.25
N VAL A 75 40.83 26.47 -17.46
CA VAL A 75 41.67 25.32 -17.83
C VAL A 75 40.91 24.00 -17.69
N HIS A 76 40.08 23.88 -16.64
CA HIS A 76 39.24 22.72 -16.39
C HIS A 76 38.18 22.55 -17.50
N ASP A 77 37.51 23.65 -17.87
CA ASP A 77 36.44 23.66 -18.87
C ASP A 77 36.95 23.31 -20.29
N ALA A 78 38.22 23.60 -20.59
CA ALA A 78 38.84 23.26 -21.88
C ALA A 78 39.34 21.81 -21.96
N MET A 79 39.82 21.26 -20.84
CA MET A 79 40.45 19.92 -20.79
C MET A 79 39.44 18.81 -20.46
N ILE A 80 38.64 19.01 -19.42
CA ILE A 80 37.68 18.04 -18.90
C ILE A 80 36.30 18.36 -19.46
N GLY A 81 35.89 19.62 -19.38
CA GLY A 81 34.58 20.11 -19.82
C GLY A 81 33.80 20.74 -18.68
N ARG A 82 32.91 21.67 -19.02
CA ARG A 82 31.92 22.21 -18.08
C ARG A 82 30.66 21.35 -18.16
N ARG A 83 30.08 21.04 -17.00
CA ARG A 83 28.86 20.25 -16.95
C ARG A 83 27.63 21.07 -17.30
N VAL A 84 26.69 20.42 -17.97
CA VAL A 84 25.43 20.99 -18.40
C VAL A 84 24.30 20.00 -18.11
N LEU A 85 23.19 20.53 -17.61
CA LEU A 85 21.91 19.83 -17.56
C LEU A 85 21.07 20.32 -18.72
N PHE A 86 20.38 19.40 -19.40
CA PHE A 86 19.54 19.77 -20.53
C PHE A 86 18.35 18.83 -20.69
N ILE A 87 17.22 19.38 -21.11
CA ILE A 87 16.04 18.62 -21.49
C ILE A 87 16.13 18.33 -22.98
N ALA A 88 15.90 17.08 -23.38
CA ALA A 88 15.87 16.71 -24.78
C ALA A 88 14.62 15.92 -25.14
N ALA A 89 13.97 16.36 -26.22
CA ALA A 89 12.87 15.65 -26.84
C ALA A 89 13.41 14.53 -27.73
N ARG A 90 13.02 13.28 -27.47
CA ARG A 90 13.37 12.14 -28.32
C ARG A 90 12.14 11.62 -29.07
N PRO A 91 12.25 11.35 -30.38
CA PRO A 91 11.19 10.70 -31.13
C PRO A 91 11.03 9.24 -30.69
N SER A 92 9.89 8.92 -30.08
CA SER A 92 9.55 7.58 -29.59
C SER A 92 8.84 6.78 -30.69
N GLY A 93 9.59 6.28 -31.69
CA GLY A 93 9.02 5.48 -32.78
C GLY A 93 8.07 6.25 -33.72
N PRO A 94 7.51 5.59 -34.75
CA PRO A 94 6.81 6.29 -35.84
C PRO A 94 5.48 6.96 -35.46
N ASN A 95 4.89 6.63 -34.30
CA ASN A 95 3.55 7.10 -33.90
C ASN A 95 3.44 7.56 -32.42
N ALA A 96 4.52 7.59 -31.62
CA ALA A 96 4.42 8.03 -30.23
C ALA A 96 4.84 9.49 -30.07
N THR A 97 4.16 10.19 -29.17
CA THR A 97 4.47 11.57 -28.78
C THR A 97 5.93 11.63 -28.28
N PRO A 98 6.74 12.59 -28.75
CA PRO A 98 8.09 12.73 -28.25
C PRO A 98 8.08 13.05 -26.75
N THR A 99 8.78 12.25 -25.96
CA THR A 99 8.96 12.50 -24.52
C THR A 99 10.23 13.30 -24.28
N ASN A 100 10.19 14.13 -23.25
CA ASN A 100 11.29 14.99 -22.85
C ASN A 100 11.93 14.36 -21.63
N ASP A 101 13.21 13.99 -21.73
CA ASP A 101 13.98 13.49 -20.59
C ASP A 101 15.02 14.54 -20.16
N LEU A 102 15.38 14.54 -18.87
CA LEU A 102 16.50 15.33 -18.36
C LEU A 102 17.82 14.56 -18.50
N TYR A 103 18.79 15.21 -19.12
CA TYR A 103 20.14 14.71 -19.33
C TYR A 103 21.18 15.54 -18.61
N ARG A 104 22.31 14.90 -18.34
CA ARG A 104 23.55 15.55 -17.91
C ARG A 104 24.67 15.21 -18.88
N ALA A 105 25.50 16.20 -19.22
CA ALA A 105 26.67 15.98 -20.06
C ALA A 105 27.84 16.89 -19.68
N GLU A 106 29.04 16.55 -20.17
CA GLU A 106 30.23 17.38 -20.11
C GLU A 106 30.51 18.02 -21.47
N VAL A 107 30.48 19.34 -21.54
CA VAL A 107 30.75 20.11 -22.76
C VAL A 107 32.11 20.78 -22.64
N ARG A 108 33.04 20.42 -23.53
CA ARG A 108 34.34 21.08 -23.61
C ARG A 108 34.22 22.41 -24.33
N ILE A 109 34.72 23.47 -23.71
CA ILE A 109 34.65 24.83 -24.27
C ILE A 109 36.06 25.33 -24.55
N SER A 110 36.29 25.87 -25.73
CA SER A 110 37.55 26.54 -26.09
C SER A 110 37.77 27.82 -25.28
N ARG A 111 39.01 28.34 -25.27
CA ARG A 111 39.35 29.63 -24.65
C ARG A 111 38.54 30.80 -25.21
N GLY A 112 38.08 30.70 -26.46
CA GLY A 112 37.20 31.69 -27.11
C GLY A 112 35.71 31.47 -26.86
N GLY A 113 35.31 30.50 -26.04
CA GLY A 113 33.90 30.22 -25.70
C GLY A 113 33.15 29.31 -26.68
N ARG A 114 33.82 28.77 -27.71
CA ARG A 114 33.20 27.84 -28.68
C ARG A 114 33.13 26.43 -28.12
N PRO A 115 32.00 25.70 -28.27
CA PRO A 115 31.91 24.30 -27.88
C PRO A 115 32.78 23.43 -28.79
N ILE A 116 33.47 22.45 -28.22
CA ILE A 116 34.41 21.55 -28.93
C ILE A 116 33.80 20.15 -29.05
N SER A 117 33.28 19.60 -27.96
CA SER A 117 32.71 18.25 -27.92
C SER A 117 31.80 18.07 -26.72
N VAL A 118 30.73 17.30 -26.89
CA VAL A 118 29.91 16.75 -25.79
C VAL A 118 30.43 15.36 -25.44
N ARG A 119 30.53 15.05 -24.15
CA ARG A 119 30.95 13.75 -23.62
C ARG A 119 30.08 13.36 -22.43
N ARG A 120 30.10 12.07 -22.09
CA ARG A 120 29.47 11.52 -20.88
C ARG A 120 28.02 11.94 -20.73
N VAL A 121 27.24 11.68 -21.78
CA VAL A 121 25.82 11.98 -21.79
C VAL A 121 25.09 10.90 -21.00
N VAL A 122 24.34 11.30 -20.00
CA VAL A 122 23.62 10.41 -19.09
C VAL A 122 22.17 10.88 -18.99
N ASN A 123 21.22 9.95 -19.15
CA ASN A 123 19.80 10.22 -18.92
C ASN A 123 19.50 10.06 -17.43
N LEU A 124 19.14 11.14 -16.74
CA LEU A 124 18.90 11.14 -15.30
C LEU A 124 17.48 10.64 -14.97
N THR A 125 16.49 10.99 -15.79
CA THR A 125 15.07 10.76 -15.48
C THR A 125 14.51 9.49 -16.08
N ASN A 126 14.81 9.22 -17.36
CA ASN A 126 14.35 8.03 -18.07
C ASN A 126 12.84 7.75 -17.87
N THR A 127 12.01 8.68 -18.33
CA THR A 127 10.55 8.73 -18.13
C THR A 127 9.83 8.49 -19.48
N PRO A 128 9.61 7.23 -19.88
CA PRO A 128 9.01 6.94 -21.19
C PRO A 128 7.57 7.47 -21.36
N LEU A 129 6.88 7.86 -20.28
CA LEU A 129 5.57 8.51 -20.31
C LEU A 129 5.57 9.88 -19.60
N GLY A 130 6.71 10.33 -19.10
CA GLY A 130 6.85 11.65 -18.47
C GLY A 130 7.29 12.69 -19.49
N HIS A 131 6.91 13.94 -19.23
CA HIS A 131 7.42 15.09 -19.94
C HIS A 131 8.13 16.04 -18.97
N GLU A 132 9.43 16.16 -19.13
CA GLU A 132 10.24 17.07 -18.36
C GLU A 132 10.21 18.44 -19.01
N HIS A 133 10.03 19.49 -18.19
CA HIS A 133 10.01 20.88 -18.64
C HIS A 133 10.42 21.85 -17.52
N ASP A 134 10.52 23.13 -17.87
CA ASP A 134 10.83 24.25 -16.97
C ASP A 134 12.10 24.04 -16.14
N LEU A 135 13.20 23.65 -16.81
CA LEU A 135 14.50 23.48 -16.17
C LEU A 135 15.07 24.84 -15.74
N VAL A 136 15.20 25.05 -14.43
CA VAL A 136 15.80 26.24 -13.84
C VAL A 136 17.02 25.87 -13.00
N ALA A 137 18.00 26.77 -12.89
CA ALA A 137 19.15 26.58 -12.02
C ALA A 137 19.61 27.89 -11.37
N HIS A 138 20.03 27.79 -10.12
CA HIS A 138 20.60 28.89 -9.35
C HIS A 138 21.70 28.36 -8.42
N GLY A 139 22.94 28.80 -8.63
CA GLY A 139 24.10 28.34 -7.87
C GLY A 139 24.29 26.83 -7.95
N ARG A 140 24.25 26.15 -6.79
CA ARG A 140 24.39 24.68 -6.67
C ARG A 140 23.09 23.91 -6.95
N TRP A 141 21.97 24.59 -7.12
CA TRP A 141 20.65 23.98 -7.19
C TRP A 141 20.08 24.05 -8.60
N ALA A 142 19.37 23.01 -9.00
CA ALA A 142 18.53 23.01 -10.20
C ALA A 142 17.16 22.43 -9.88
N ALA A 143 16.12 22.79 -10.64
CA ALA A 143 14.81 22.18 -10.53
C ALA A 143 14.15 22.02 -11.89
N TYR A 144 13.30 21.01 -12.01
CA TYR A 144 12.47 20.75 -13.20
C TYR A 144 11.11 20.18 -12.78
N ALA A 145 10.11 20.37 -13.62
CA ALA A 145 8.80 19.75 -13.46
C ALA A 145 8.65 18.52 -14.35
N THR A 146 7.85 17.57 -13.89
CA THR A 146 7.45 16.41 -14.68
C THR A 146 5.93 16.40 -14.83
N SER A 147 5.44 16.43 -16.07
CA SER A 147 4.02 16.33 -16.39
C SER A 147 3.67 15.02 -17.09
N ALA A 148 2.45 14.54 -16.86
CA ALA A 148 1.86 13.40 -17.54
C ALA A 148 0.34 13.56 -17.54
N ASP A 149 -0.32 13.15 -18.63
CA ASP A 149 -1.77 13.25 -18.83
C ASP A 149 -2.34 14.66 -18.57
N GLY A 150 -1.57 15.70 -18.92
CA GLY A 150 -1.96 17.11 -18.76
C GLY A 150 -1.94 17.63 -17.32
N LEU A 151 -1.35 16.88 -16.39
CA LEU A 151 -1.17 17.28 -14.99
C LEU A 151 0.31 17.28 -14.61
N VAL A 152 0.71 18.20 -13.72
CA VAL A 152 2.06 18.23 -13.14
C VAL A 152 2.13 17.20 -12.02
N GLN A 153 2.88 16.13 -12.24
CA GLN A 153 2.98 14.99 -11.32
C GLN A 153 3.87 15.27 -10.11
N GLY A 154 4.86 16.15 -10.28
CA GLY A 154 5.81 16.56 -9.24
C GLY A 154 6.84 17.57 -9.78
N ILE A 155 7.58 18.17 -8.85
CA ILE A 155 8.75 19.01 -9.15
C ILE A 155 9.95 18.36 -8.46
N THR A 156 11.08 18.23 -9.15
CA THR A 156 12.29 17.66 -8.58
C THR A 156 13.37 18.71 -8.48
N ILE A 157 13.96 18.81 -7.29
CA ILE A 157 15.08 19.70 -6.97
C ILE A 157 16.36 18.86 -6.91
N LEU A 158 17.42 19.33 -7.57
CA LEU A 158 18.72 18.70 -7.66
C LEU A 158 19.76 19.53 -6.89
N ASP A 159 20.47 18.89 -5.96
CA ASP A 159 21.68 19.40 -5.31
C ASP A 159 22.91 18.95 -6.09
N LEU A 160 23.47 19.85 -6.88
CA LEU A 160 24.59 19.56 -7.77
C LEU A 160 25.94 19.48 -7.03
N ALA A 161 26.00 19.89 -5.76
CA ALA A 161 27.20 19.75 -4.95
C ALA A 161 27.42 18.30 -4.47
N GLY A 162 26.36 17.50 -4.42
CA GLY A 162 26.42 16.05 -4.21
C GLY A 162 25.33 15.46 -3.31
N ASP A 163 25.34 14.13 -3.20
CA ASP A 163 24.40 13.31 -2.44
C ASP A 163 24.80 13.07 -0.97
N ALA A 164 25.91 13.65 -0.52
CA ALA A 164 26.53 13.31 0.76
C ALA A 164 25.61 13.47 1.98
N ALA A 165 24.69 14.44 1.95
CA ALA A 165 23.68 14.65 2.99
C ALA A 165 22.57 13.57 2.99
N SER A 166 22.40 12.87 1.87
CA SER A 166 21.39 11.82 1.65
C SER A 166 21.98 10.41 1.68
N GLN A 167 23.30 10.28 1.80
CA GLN A 167 24.00 9.02 1.61
C GLN A 167 23.97 8.15 2.88
N ALA A 168 23.46 6.93 2.76
CA ALA A 168 23.37 6.00 3.89
C ALA A 168 24.67 5.21 4.18
N ALA A 169 25.72 5.44 3.40
CA ALA A 169 26.99 4.70 3.49
C ALA A 169 27.73 4.96 4.81
N ARG A 170 27.99 3.91 5.59
CA ARG A 170 28.64 4.00 6.91
C ARG A 170 30.13 3.72 6.81
N THR A 171 30.55 2.86 5.90
CA THR A 171 31.94 2.40 5.74
C THR A 171 32.67 3.10 4.59
N ARG A 172 34.01 2.98 4.54
CA ARG A 172 34.83 3.54 3.44
C ARG A 172 34.60 2.82 2.10
N SER A 173 34.38 1.51 2.15
CA SER A 173 34.09 0.70 0.95
C SER A 173 32.72 1.02 0.37
N GLU A 174 31.70 1.22 1.22
CA GLU A 174 30.38 1.66 0.78
C GLU A 174 30.41 3.04 0.13
N ARG A 175 31.16 3.98 0.70
CA ARG A 175 31.34 5.32 0.11
C ARG A 175 32.04 5.29 -1.24
N LEU A 176 33.09 4.47 -1.37
CA LEU A 176 33.77 4.27 -2.65
C LEU A 176 32.81 3.67 -3.69
N ARG A 177 32.01 2.68 -3.31
CA ARG A 177 31.02 2.06 -4.18
C ARG A 177 29.96 3.06 -4.64
N ALA A 178 29.35 3.80 -3.71
CA ALA A 178 28.39 4.85 -4.05
C ALA A 178 29.02 5.89 -4.99
N SER A 179 30.29 6.26 -4.78
CA SER A 179 31.00 7.19 -5.68
C SER A 179 31.15 6.63 -7.10
N VAL A 180 31.41 5.33 -7.25
CA VAL A 180 31.52 4.67 -8.58
C VAL A 180 30.14 4.57 -9.23
N GLU A 181 29.11 4.20 -8.47
CA GLU A 181 27.72 4.16 -8.92
C GLU A 181 27.27 5.53 -9.44
N ASN A 182 27.44 6.58 -8.64
CA ASN A 182 27.17 7.97 -9.01
C ASN A 182 27.94 8.41 -10.27
N TRP A 183 29.17 7.93 -10.44
CA TRP A 183 29.95 8.24 -11.64
C TRP A 183 29.39 7.56 -12.91
N LEU A 184 28.80 6.36 -12.78
CA LEU A 184 28.15 5.64 -13.87
C LEU A 184 26.75 6.20 -14.16
N SER A 185 25.92 6.40 -13.13
CA SER A 185 24.50 6.76 -13.23
C SER A 185 24.23 8.26 -13.37
N GLU A 186 25.13 9.12 -12.90
CA GLU A 186 24.91 10.57 -12.80
C GLU A 186 26.10 11.40 -13.31
N GLY A 187 27.17 10.75 -13.75
CA GLY A 187 28.35 11.39 -14.34
C GLY A 187 29.31 12.04 -13.32
N ALA A 188 29.04 12.00 -12.02
CA ALA A 188 29.86 12.66 -10.98
C ALA A 188 30.13 11.76 -9.77
N LEU A 189 31.37 11.75 -9.27
CA LEU A 189 31.75 10.95 -8.09
C LEU A 189 31.00 11.34 -6.80
N ARG A 190 30.56 12.59 -6.70
CA ARG A 190 29.77 13.09 -5.55
C ARG A 190 28.27 12.90 -5.73
N GLY A 191 27.83 12.35 -6.86
CA GLY A 191 26.41 12.23 -7.21
C GLY A 191 25.66 13.56 -7.28
N ILE A 192 24.34 13.46 -7.19
CA ILE A 192 23.35 14.53 -7.15
C ILE A 192 22.38 14.21 -6.01
N GLY A 193 22.18 15.16 -5.10
CA GLY A 193 21.11 15.04 -4.11
C GLY A 193 19.76 15.32 -4.77
N GLU A 194 18.76 14.46 -4.59
CA GLU A 194 17.41 14.71 -5.12
C GLU A 194 16.45 15.06 -3.99
N THR A 195 15.61 16.07 -4.19
CA THR A 195 14.45 16.36 -3.35
C THR A 195 13.21 16.35 -4.23
N ALA A 196 12.29 15.43 -3.97
CA ALA A 196 11.03 15.32 -4.68
C ALA A 196 9.97 16.17 -3.98
N VAL A 197 9.31 17.04 -4.73
CA VAL A 197 8.10 17.75 -4.34
C VAL A 197 6.91 16.99 -4.93
N LEU A 198 6.07 16.48 -4.04
CA LEU A 198 4.95 15.60 -4.35
C LEU A 198 3.64 16.34 -4.11
N PHE A 199 2.67 16.09 -4.98
CA PHE A 199 1.30 16.58 -4.83
C PHE A 199 0.38 15.40 -4.51
N GLY A 200 -0.44 15.52 -3.46
CA GLY A 200 -1.54 14.60 -3.22
C GLY A 200 -2.67 14.79 -4.22
N VAL A 201 -2.90 16.03 -4.67
CA VAL A 201 -3.79 16.37 -5.79
C VAL A 201 -2.98 17.12 -6.86
N PRO A 202 -2.56 16.45 -7.95
CA PRO A 202 -1.74 17.07 -8.99
C PRO A 202 -2.38 18.33 -9.60
N PRO A 203 -1.68 19.48 -9.62
CA PRO A 203 -2.18 20.68 -10.29
C PRO A 203 -2.10 20.54 -11.82
N LYS A 204 -2.94 21.28 -12.55
CA LYS A 204 -2.87 21.36 -14.02
C LYS A 204 -1.65 22.14 -14.51
N GLU A 205 -1.26 23.19 -13.78
CA GLU A 205 -0.08 23.99 -14.06
C GLU A 205 0.71 24.27 -12.77
N ALA A 206 2.02 24.36 -12.87
CA ALA A 206 2.90 24.76 -11.78
C ALA A 206 4.00 25.65 -12.33
N ARG A 207 4.12 26.87 -11.81
CA ARG A 207 5.22 27.79 -12.13
C ARG A 207 6.12 27.89 -10.92
N PHE A 208 7.42 27.92 -11.13
CA PHE A 208 8.37 27.96 -10.02
C PHE A 208 9.63 28.72 -10.36
N GLU A 209 10.23 29.29 -9.33
CA GLU A 209 11.52 29.98 -9.39
C GLU A 209 12.40 29.49 -8.25
N LEU A 210 13.69 29.36 -8.54
CA LEU A 210 14.67 28.87 -7.59
C LEU A 210 15.53 30.03 -7.08
N THR A 211 15.52 30.21 -5.77
CA THR A 211 16.30 31.24 -5.06
C THR A 211 17.51 30.61 -4.36
N GLU A 212 18.31 31.39 -3.63
CA GLU A 212 19.45 30.85 -2.87
C GLU A 212 19.03 29.78 -1.84
N ASP A 213 17.87 29.98 -1.19
CA ASP A 213 17.43 29.18 -0.04
C ASP A 213 16.11 28.42 -0.24
N MET A 214 15.30 28.80 -1.24
CA MET A 214 13.95 28.25 -1.44
C MET A 214 13.59 28.03 -2.92
N LEU A 215 12.77 27.02 -3.17
CA LEU A 215 11.95 26.89 -4.37
C LEU A 215 10.59 27.54 -4.10
N VAL A 216 10.27 28.63 -4.80
CA VAL A 216 8.96 29.30 -4.70
C VAL A 216 8.09 28.87 -5.86
N MET A 217 6.81 28.58 -5.59
CA MET A 217 5.87 27.98 -6.53
C MET A 217 4.54 28.72 -6.54
N ALA A 218 3.90 28.73 -7.70
CA ALA A 218 2.51 29.08 -7.90
C ALA A 218 1.79 27.89 -8.55
N LEU A 219 0.80 27.33 -7.84
CA LEU A 219 0.18 26.05 -8.18
C LEU A 219 -1.28 26.23 -8.65
N GLY A 220 -1.61 25.55 -9.75
CA GLY A 220 -2.96 25.52 -10.33
C GLY A 220 -3.40 26.85 -10.97
N GLU A 221 -4.62 26.85 -11.49
CA GLU A 221 -5.22 28.01 -12.18
C GLU A 221 -5.39 29.23 -11.23
N ALA A 222 -5.56 28.96 -9.94
CA ALA A 222 -5.66 29.99 -8.90
C ALA A 222 -4.28 30.55 -8.46
N ALA A 223 -3.17 30.02 -8.99
CA ALA A 223 -1.81 30.40 -8.65
C ALA A 223 -1.55 30.41 -7.13
N LEU A 224 -1.96 29.35 -6.44
CA LEU A 224 -1.80 29.24 -4.99
C LEU A 224 -0.31 29.27 -4.62
N PRO A 225 0.14 30.18 -3.74
CA PRO A 225 1.54 30.32 -3.40
C PRO A 225 1.99 29.19 -2.48
N ALA A 226 3.12 28.57 -2.79
CA ALA A 226 3.78 27.59 -1.95
C ALA A 226 5.31 27.71 -2.05
N ALA A 227 6.04 27.20 -1.07
CA ALA A 227 7.48 27.19 -1.08
C ALA A 227 8.07 25.93 -0.42
N VAL A 228 9.26 25.54 -0.87
CA VAL A 228 10.06 24.48 -0.26
C VAL A 228 11.45 25.04 0.08
N THR A 229 11.87 24.90 1.33
CA THR A 229 13.21 25.28 1.78
C THR A 229 14.23 24.25 1.31
N LEU A 230 15.30 24.70 0.64
CA LEU A 230 16.28 23.80 0.01
C LEU A 230 17.17 23.08 1.04
N ALA A 231 17.41 23.72 2.19
CA ALA A 231 18.30 23.19 3.24
C ALA A 231 17.77 21.90 3.88
N ASP A 232 16.48 21.84 4.20
CA ASP A 232 15.84 20.76 4.97
C ASP A 232 14.61 20.14 4.30
N ALA A 233 14.23 20.60 3.10
CA ALA A 233 13.01 20.21 2.40
C ALA A 233 11.72 20.49 3.20
N SER A 234 11.73 21.50 4.08
CA SER A 234 10.51 21.95 4.76
C SER A 234 9.54 22.62 3.78
N VAL A 235 8.25 22.31 3.92
CA VAL A 235 7.18 22.80 3.04
C VAL A 235 6.43 23.93 3.72
N ASN A 236 6.21 25.02 2.98
CA ASN A 236 5.23 26.05 3.30
C ASN A 236 4.14 26.02 2.22
N PRO A 237 2.97 25.40 2.47
CA PRO A 237 1.91 25.29 1.48
C PRO A 237 1.05 26.57 1.33
N GLY A 238 1.39 27.64 2.05
CA GLY A 238 0.59 28.87 2.09
C GLY A 238 -0.65 28.74 2.98
N LEU A 239 -1.64 29.63 2.76
CA LEU A 239 -2.87 29.69 3.57
C LEU A 239 -3.88 28.57 3.24
N ARG A 240 -3.76 27.96 2.05
CA ARG A 240 -4.66 26.91 1.56
C ARG A 240 -3.84 25.85 0.83
N ASP A 241 -3.86 24.63 1.36
CA ASP A 241 -3.17 23.48 0.77
C ASP A 241 -4.15 22.59 -0.01
N GLU A 242 -4.65 23.08 -1.14
CA GLU A 242 -5.58 22.32 -1.99
C GLU A 242 -4.90 21.14 -2.71
N HIS A 243 -3.58 21.22 -2.89
CA HIS A 243 -2.79 20.22 -3.61
C HIS A 243 -2.12 19.17 -2.70
N VAL A 244 -2.26 19.31 -1.38
CA VAL A 244 -1.66 18.43 -0.36
C VAL A 244 -0.16 18.28 -0.63
N LEU A 245 0.54 19.41 -0.48
CA LEU A 245 1.94 19.55 -0.85
C LEU A 245 2.86 18.85 0.15
N ALA A 246 3.78 18.02 -0.36
CA ALA A 246 4.83 17.39 0.43
C ALA A 246 6.19 17.54 -0.26
N ALA A 247 7.27 17.57 0.50
CA ALA A 247 8.62 17.51 -0.02
C ALA A 247 9.45 16.46 0.75
N GLN A 248 10.34 15.78 0.03
CA GLN A 248 11.19 14.76 0.61
C GLN A 248 12.54 14.70 -0.10
N ARG A 249 13.61 14.76 0.69
CA ARG A 249 14.95 14.42 0.23
C ARG A 249 15.03 12.91 0.01
N LEU A 250 15.35 12.50 -1.21
CA LEU A 250 15.43 11.09 -1.57
C LEU A 250 16.74 10.51 -1.01
N PRO A 251 16.68 9.42 -0.22
CA PRO A 251 17.89 8.79 0.30
C PRO A 251 18.66 8.10 -0.82
N HIS A 252 19.99 8.20 -0.78
CA HIS A 252 20.89 7.46 -1.67
C HIS A 252 21.43 6.25 -0.92
N ASP A 253 20.77 5.10 -1.10
CA ASP A 253 21.13 3.86 -0.44
C ASP A 253 22.25 3.11 -1.17
N VAL A 254 23.02 2.35 -0.41
CA VAL A 254 24.19 1.66 -0.98
C VAL A 254 23.78 0.34 -1.62
N THR A 255 23.74 0.30 -2.94
CA THR A 255 23.35 -0.88 -3.72
C THR A 255 24.18 -2.12 -3.35
N PRO A 256 23.59 -3.28 -3.00
CA PRO A 256 24.34 -4.50 -2.69
C PRO A 256 25.31 -4.92 -3.82
N TRP A 257 26.48 -5.49 -3.49
CA TRP A 257 27.53 -5.82 -4.47
C TRP A 257 27.04 -6.73 -5.60
N SER A 258 26.16 -7.68 -5.30
CA SER A 258 25.55 -8.57 -6.30
C SER A 258 24.74 -7.78 -7.33
N ARG A 259 23.92 -6.83 -6.87
CA ARG A 259 23.11 -5.96 -7.74
C ARG A 259 24.00 -4.99 -8.51
N PHE A 260 24.97 -4.35 -7.85
CA PHE A 260 25.89 -3.42 -8.49
C PHE A 260 26.66 -4.10 -9.63
N LEU A 261 27.22 -5.29 -9.38
CA LEU A 261 27.94 -6.06 -10.41
C LEU A 261 27.02 -6.50 -11.54
N GLU A 262 25.79 -6.94 -11.23
CA GLU A 262 24.80 -7.34 -12.23
C GLU A 262 24.38 -6.16 -13.11
N GLN A 263 24.04 -5.01 -12.52
CA GLN A 263 23.67 -3.79 -13.25
C GLN A 263 24.83 -3.29 -14.10
N THR A 264 26.02 -3.17 -13.51
CA THR A 264 27.22 -2.68 -14.21
C THR A 264 27.62 -3.60 -15.37
N THR A 265 27.53 -4.94 -15.21
CA THR A 265 27.83 -5.87 -16.31
C THR A 265 26.74 -5.91 -17.38
N ARG A 266 25.47 -5.70 -17.01
CA ARG A 266 24.37 -5.55 -17.96
C ARG A 266 24.57 -4.32 -18.83
N GLU A 267 24.92 -3.19 -18.22
CA GLU A 267 25.16 -1.92 -18.91
C GLU A 267 26.42 -1.95 -19.79
N LEU A 268 27.52 -2.55 -19.33
CA LEU A 268 28.79 -2.53 -20.04
C LEU A 268 28.94 -3.65 -21.10
N VAL A 269 28.31 -4.81 -20.91
CA VAL A 269 28.63 -6.04 -21.67
C VAL A 269 27.37 -6.79 -22.17
N GLY A 270 26.16 -6.34 -21.81
CA GLY A 270 24.88 -6.90 -22.27
C GLY A 270 24.34 -8.09 -21.45
N GLU A 271 23.06 -8.44 -21.67
CA GLU A 271 22.29 -9.37 -20.82
C GLU A 271 22.91 -10.77 -20.67
N GLY A 272 23.50 -11.30 -21.75
CA GLY A 272 24.10 -12.64 -21.74
C GLY A 272 25.30 -12.77 -20.80
N ALA A 273 26.09 -11.70 -20.63
CA ALA A 273 27.22 -11.69 -19.71
C ALA A 273 26.77 -11.54 -18.24
N ALA A 274 25.80 -10.66 -17.97
CA ALA A 274 25.20 -10.48 -16.65
C ALA A 274 24.59 -11.79 -16.12
N GLY A 275 23.90 -12.54 -16.98
CA GLY A 275 23.35 -13.86 -16.64
C GLY A 275 24.42 -14.91 -16.26
N ARG A 276 25.64 -14.82 -16.81
CA ARG A 276 26.77 -15.69 -16.40
C ARG A 276 27.33 -15.30 -15.04
N VAL A 277 27.53 -14.00 -14.79
CA VAL A 277 28.00 -13.49 -13.49
C VAL A 277 27.02 -13.87 -12.38
N LYS A 278 25.72 -13.73 -12.63
CA LYS A 278 24.66 -14.16 -11.72
C LYS A 278 24.80 -15.63 -11.34
N ARG A 279 24.88 -16.54 -12.33
CA ARG A 279 25.05 -17.99 -12.09
C ARG A 279 26.29 -18.34 -11.27
N ILE A 280 27.41 -17.65 -11.50
CA ILE A 280 28.63 -17.84 -10.72
C ILE A 280 28.43 -17.37 -9.28
N SER A 281 27.89 -16.17 -9.08
CA SER A 281 27.67 -15.58 -7.75
C SER A 281 26.67 -16.41 -6.92
N THR A 282 25.58 -16.86 -7.53
CA THR A 282 24.60 -17.75 -6.91
C THR A 282 25.23 -19.08 -6.55
N SER A 283 25.96 -19.71 -7.47
CA SER A 283 26.64 -20.99 -7.20
C SER A 283 27.63 -20.88 -6.04
N ALA A 284 28.44 -19.82 -6.00
CA ALA A 284 29.38 -19.56 -4.92
C ALA A 284 28.67 -19.38 -3.56
N ARG A 285 27.57 -18.61 -3.54
CA ARG A 285 26.74 -18.42 -2.34
C ARG A 285 26.13 -19.75 -1.87
N THR A 286 25.57 -20.54 -2.79
CA THR A 286 25.00 -21.87 -2.48
C THR A 286 26.05 -22.81 -1.90
N ILE A 287 27.27 -22.83 -2.45
CA ILE A 287 28.38 -23.63 -1.91
C ILE A 287 28.75 -23.17 -0.50
N ALA A 288 28.89 -21.87 -0.28
CA ALA A 288 29.23 -21.32 1.03
C ALA A 288 28.15 -21.65 2.09
N ILE A 289 26.87 -21.54 1.74
CA ILE A 289 25.74 -21.93 2.61
C ILE A 289 25.82 -23.41 2.96
N ARG A 290 25.98 -24.30 1.96
CA ARG A 290 26.10 -25.74 2.22
C ARG A 290 27.28 -26.09 3.11
N LEU A 291 28.41 -25.40 2.94
CA LEU A 291 29.58 -25.59 3.80
C LEU A 291 29.29 -25.16 5.26
N ARG A 292 28.60 -24.03 5.43
CA ARG A 292 28.16 -23.52 6.75
C ARG A 292 27.18 -24.49 7.40
N GLU A 293 26.20 -25.01 6.67
CA GLU A 293 25.25 -26.02 7.17
C GLU A 293 25.96 -27.31 7.57
N ALA A 294 26.87 -27.81 6.73
CA ALA A 294 27.64 -29.03 7.01
C ALA A 294 28.56 -28.91 8.25
N THR A 295 28.91 -27.69 8.65
CA THR A 295 29.79 -27.41 9.80
C THR A 295 29.02 -26.92 11.03
N ALA A 296 27.72 -26.63 10.91
CA ALA A 296 26.89 -26.15 12.00
C ALA A 296 26.38 -27.32 12.85
N SER A 297 26.58 -27.26 14.16
CA SER A 297 25.92 -28.18 15.08
C SER A 297 24.40 -28.02 14.99
N PRO A 298 23.61 -29.11 14.97
CA PRO A 298 22.17 -29.02 14.96
C PRO A 298 21.68 -28.29 16.23
N PRO A 299 20.67 -27.41 16.11
CA PRO A 299 20.14 -26.69 17.26
C PRO A 299 19.57 -27.66 18.32
N PRO A 300 19.63 -27.30 19.61
CA PRO A 300 19.17 -28.18 20.69
C PRO A 300 17.67 -28.45 20.57
N GLU A 301 17.29 -29.73 20.55
CA GLU A 301 15.89 -30.16 20.40
C GLU A 301 15.32 -30.68 21.73
N LEU A 302 14.06 -30.37 22.00
CA LEU A 302 13.28 -30.85 23.14
C LEU A 302 12.29 -31.93 22.69
N PRO A 303 11.80 -32.81 23.59
CA PRO A 303 10.67 -33.69 23.28
C PRO A 303 9.47 -32.87 22.83
N ALA A 304 8.75 -33.33 21.79
CA ALA A 304 7.55 -32.64 21.34
C ALA A 304 6.51 -32.60 22.46
N ALA A 305 6.05 -31.40 22.84
CA ALA A 305 4.94 -31.25 23.77
C ALA A 305 3.67 -31.88 23.16
N PRO A 306 2.83 -32.58 23.95
CA PRO A 306 1.55 -33.06 23.45
C PRO A 306 0.69 -31.88 22.96
N PRO A 307 -0.13 -32.06 21.91
CA PRO A 307 -0.98 -30.98 21.41
C PRO A 307 -1.94 -30.51 22.52
N PRO A 308 -2.04 -29.20 22.80
CA PRO A 308 -3.14 -28.69 23.63
C PRO A 308 -4.47 -28.89 22.89
N GLU A 309 -5.52 -29.25 23.63
CA GLU A 309 -6.76 -29.84 23.08
C GLU A 309 -7.85 -28.84 22.67
N THR A 310 -7.64 -27.52 22.71
CA THR A 310 -8.71 -26.58 22.36
C THR A 310 -8.20 -25.42 21.51
N PRO A 311 -8.75 -25.23 20.29
CA PRO A 311 -8.68 -23.94 19.61
C PRO A 311 -9.21 -22.86 20.56
N SER A 312 -8.67 -21.64 20.50
CA SER A 312 -9.32 -20.52 21.19
C SER A 312 -10.77 -20.41 20.71
N ASP A 313 -11.74 -20.22 21.61
CA ASP A 313 -13.15 -19.99 21.26
C ASP A 313 -13.33 -18.82 20.27
N GLU A 314 -12.38 -17.87 20.27
CA GLU A 314 -12.34 -16.71 19.37
C GLU A 314 -11.64 -16.94 18.02
N GLY A 315 -11.16 -18.17 17.74
CA GLY A 315 -10.51 -18.56 16.49
C GLY A 315 -9.14 -17.93 16.18
N PHE A 316 -8.50 -17.23 17.13
CA PHE A 316 -7.14 -16.69 17.01
C PHE A 316 -6.39 -16.76 18.37
N PRO A 317 -5.12 -17.19 18.43
CA PRO A 317 -4.21 -17.53 17.33
C PRO A 317 -4.68 -18.75 16.52
N PRO A 318 -4.14 -18.97 15.30
CA PRO A 318 -4.43 -20.16 14.53
C PRO A 318 -4.09 -21.44 15.34
N PRO A 319 -4.63 -22.61 14.95
CA PRO A 319 -4.23 -23.88 15.54
C PRO A 319 -2.71 -24.07 15.50
N ARG A 320 -2.18 -24.85 16.45
CA ARG A 320 -0.76 -25.22 16.48
C ARG A 320 -0.34 -25.81 15.13
N VAL A 321 0.81 -25.39 14.62
CA VAL A 321 1.35 -25.96 13.38
C VAL A 321 1.85 -27.38 13.66
N ALA A 322 1.24 -28.37 13.00
CA ALA A 322 1.54 -29.78 13.25
C ALA A 322 2.93 -30.14 12.72
N THR A 323 3.82 -30.61 13.61
CA THR A 323 5.16 -31.09 13.25
C THR A 323 5.17 -32.61 13.19
N LYS A 324 5.71 -33.20 12.13
CA LYS A 324 5.86 -34.67 11.99
C LYS A 324 7.09 -35.23 12.74
N ARG A 325 7.68 -34.47 13.68
CA ARG A 325 8.93 -34.81 14.37
C ARG A 325 8.65 -35.15 15.83
N ASP A 326 9.31 -36.18 16.33
CA ASP A 326 9.27 -36.57 17.75
C ASP A 326 10.04 -35.58 18.65
N ARG A 327 10.99 -34.85 18.06
CA ARG A 327 11.78 -33.81 18.71
C ARG A 327 11.63 -32.47 17.99
N THR A 328 11.34 -31.44 18.76
CA THR A 328 11.02 -30.09 18.28
C THR A 328 12.00 -29.07 18.82
N LEU A 329 12.24 -28.01 18.06
CA LEU A 329 12.93 -26.83 18.56
C LEU A 329 12.06 -26.12 19.62
N PRO A 330 12.65 -25.35 20.54
CA PRO A 330 11.88 -24.52 21.46
C PRO A 330 10.91 -23.60 20.71
N GLY A 331 9.62 -23.73 21.01
CA GLY A 331 8.56 -22.95 20.34
C GLY A 331 8.17 -23.43 18.95
N GLU A 332 8.69 -24.57 18.45
CA GLU A 332 8.37 -25.08 17.11
C GLU A 332 6.88 -25.43 17.00
N GLY A 333 6.21 -24.79 16.04
CA GLY A 333 4.78 -24.89 15.78
C GLY A 333 3.85 -24.32 16.86
N LEU A 334 4.38 -23.87 18.01
CA LEU A 334 3.61 -23.22 19.07
C LEU A 334 3.54 -21.71 18.82
N TRP A 335 2.33 -21.16 18.73
CA TRP A 335 2.11 -19.73 18.61
C TRP A 335 2.35 -19.02 19.94
N ILE A 336 3.31 -18.10 19.96
CA ILE A 336 3.66 -17.30 21.14
C ILE A 336 3.39 -15.83 20.82
N PRO A 337 2.75 -15.04 21.71
CA PRO A 337 2.53 -13.62 21.50
C PRO A 337 3.84 -12.90 21.15
N ALA A 338 3.84 -12.04 20.13
CA ALA A 338 5.01 -11.26 19.76
C ALA A 338 5.24 -10.14 20.81
N PRO A 339 6.24 -10.24 21.70
CA PRO A 339 6.36 -9.30 22.83
C PRO A 339 6.63 -7.87 22.38
N ALA A 340 7.32 -7.72 21.24
CA ALA A 340 7.63 -6.43 20.63
C ALA A 340 6.41 -5.69 20.06
N ALA A 341 5.26 -6.37 19.92
CA ALA A 341 4.04 -5.83 19.32
C ALA A 341 2.83 -5.89 20.27
N HIS A 342 3.06 -6.18 21.56
CA HIS A 342 2.02 -6.25 22.58
C HIS A 342 2.40 -5.45 23.85
N PRO A 343 1.49 -4.64 24.43
CA PRO A 343 0.14 -4.34 23.94
C PRO A 343 0.14 -3.54 22.64
N LEU A 344 -0.96 -3.63 21.88
CA LEU A 344 -1.14 -2.79 20.71
C LEU A 344 -1.27 -1.31 21.15
N PRO A 345 -0.78 -0.35 20.36
CA PRO A 345 -0.98 1.08 20.64
C PRO A 345 -2.47 1.40 20.69
N MET A 346 -2.84 2.33 21.56
CA MET A 346 -4.23 2.78 21.75
C MET A 346 -5.22 1.66 22.13
N SER A 347 -4.73 0.50 22.55
CA SER A 347 -5.55 -0.61 23.07
C SER A 347 -5.45 -0.70 24.59
N LYS A 348 -6.50 -1.21 25.23
CA LYS A 348 -6.48 -1.53 26.66
C LYS A 348 -5.42 -2.62 26.94
N PRO A 349 -4.69 -2.56 28.07
CA PRO A 349 -3.68 -3.56 28.42
C PRO A 349 -4.22 -5.00 28.50
N GLU A 350 -5.49 -5.17 28.86
CA GLU A 350 -6.13 -6.48 28.99
C GLU A 350 -6.57 -7.10 27.65
N ALA A 351 -6.48 -6.36 26.55
CA ALA A 351 -6.87 -6.86 25.24
C ALA A 351 -5.91 -7.99 24.80
N PRO A 352 -6.41 -9.08 24.16
CA PRO A 352 -5.55 -10.19 23.77
C PRO A 352 -4.45 -9.76 22.77
N PRO A 353 -3.37 -10.52 22.60
CA PRO A 353 -2.39 -10.24 21.56
C PRO A 353 -3.01 -10.40 20.15
N ALA A 354 -2.66 -9.50 19.23
CA ALA A 354 -3.10 -9.57 17.81
C ALA A 354 -2.02 -10.14 16.88
N ILE A 355 -0.80 -10.36 17.39
CA ILE A 355 0.33 -10.88 16.64
C ILE A 355 0.97 -12.01 17.43
N PHE A 356 1.10 -13.16 16.79
CA PHE A 356 1.79 -14.33 17.33
C PHE A 356 2.90 -14.76 16.39
N THR A 357 3.96 -15.31 16.95
CA THR A 357 5.10 -15.83 16.19
C THR A 357 5.35 -17.29 16.53
N THR A 358 5.82 -18.05 15.56
CA THR A 358 6.35 -19.40 15.75
C THR A 358 7.44 -19.67 14.71
N LEU A 359 8.02 -20.85 14.76
CA LEU A 359 8.94 -21.35 13.74
C LEU A 359 8.62 -22.80 13.41
N VAL A 360 8.95 -23.23 12.19
CA VAL A 360 8.75 -24.62 11.75
C VAL A 360 9.88 -25.07 10.84
N ARG A 361 10.17 -26.38 10.88
CA ARG A 361 11.01 -27.03 9.88
C ARG A 361 10.13 -27.80 8.90
N PRO A 362 9.99 -27.33 7.64
CA PRO A 362 9.04 -27.89 6.68
C PRO A 362 9.47 -29.25 6.13
N ASP A 363 10.73 -29.64 6.30
CA ASP A 363 11.32 -30.86 5.74
C ASP A 363 12.10 -31.63 6.81
N PRO A 364 11.78 -32.91 7.09
CA PRO A 364 12.54 -33.74 8.01
C PRO A 364 14.00 -33.92 7.57
N ASP A 365 14.27 -34.00 6.27
CA ASP A 365 15.58 -34.28 5.69
C ASP A 365 16.49 -33.05 5.64
N ARG A 366 15.94 -31.86 5.90
CA ARG A 366 16.66 -30.58 5.91
C ARG A 366 16.48 -29.87 7.26
N PRO A 367 17.13 -30.36 8.33
CA PRO A 367 16.91 -29.84 9.68
C PRO A 367 17.36 -28.39 9.90
N HIS A 368 18.21 -27.84 9.01
CA HIS A 368 18.66 -26.45 9.05
C HIS A 368 17.69 -25.49 8.35
N ALA A 369 16.74 -25.98 7.56
CA ALA A 369 15.74 -25.15 6.90
C ALA A 369 14.66 -24.75 7.93
N VAL A 370 14.81 -23.56 8.50
CA VAL A 370 13.85 -22.99 9.46
C VAL A 370 13.05 -21.89 8.79
N VAL A 371 11.73 -21.96 8.93
CA VAL A 371 10.80 -20.89 8.51
C VAL A 371 10.20 -20.26 9.75
N HIS A 372 10.39 -18.95 9.89
CA HIS A 372 9.73 -18.13 10.89
C HIS A 372 8.36 -17.70 10.38
N LEU A 373 7.34 -17.87 11.20
CA LEU A 373 5.96 -17.57 10.88
C LEU A 373 5.43 -16.51 11.85
N VAL A 374 4.68 -15.54 11.31
CA VAL A 374 4.01 -14.50 12.07
C VAL A 374 2.53 -14.48 11.70
N ALA A 375 1.67 -14.86 12.63
CA ALA A 375 0.22 -14.76 12.48
C ALA A 375 -0.27 -13.38 12.92
N MET A 376 -1.14 -12.77 12.12
CA MET A 376 -1.71 -11.43 12.35
C MET A 376 -3.24 -11.48 12.31
N ASP A 377 -3.88 -10.95 13.34
CA ASP A 377 -5.34 -10.87 13.45
C ASP A 377 -5.90 -9.68 12.65
N GLY A 378 -6.40 -9.96 11.44
CA GLY A 378 -7.00 -8.95 10.55
C GLY A 378 -8.28 -8.29 11.10
N ARG A 379 -8.84 -8.77 12.22
CA ARG A 379 -9.94 -8.08 12.91
C ARG A 379 -9.48 -6.78 13.57
N ARG A 380 -8.20 -6.73 13.95
CA ARG A 380 -7.55 -5.66 14.72
C ARG A 380 -6.47 -4.93 13.95
N LEU A 381 -6.01 -5.49 12.85
CA LEU A 381 -4.87 -5.00 12.08
C LEU A 381 -5.30 -4.70 10.65
N GLU A 382 -4.77 -3.61 10.10
CA GLU A 382 -4.92 -3.23 8.70
C GLU A 382 -3.54 -3.22 8.03
N LEU A 383 -3.45 -3.72 6.80
CA LEU A 383 -2.25 -3.72 5.98
C LEU A 383 -2.30 -2.56 5.00
N ARG A 384 -1.20 -1.80 4.88
CA ARG A 384 -1.10 -0.65 3.98
C ARG A 384 0.18 -0.74 3.14
N PRO A 385 0.06 -1.02 1.82
CA PRO A 385 1.20 -0.95 0.91
C PRO A 385 1.75 0.48 0.79
N MET A 386 3.07 0.61 0.68
CA MET A 386 3.79 1.86 0.52
C MET A 386 4.88 1.71 -0.55
N PRO A 387 4.84 2.49 -1.65
CA PRO A 387 5.93 2.52 -2.62
C PRO A 387 7.23 3.02 -1.97
N GLY A 388 8.36 2.46 -2.40
CA GLY A 388 9.68 2.91 -1.97
C GLY A 388 10.11 4.20 -2.68
N THR A 389 11.19 4.81 -2.18
CA THR A 389 11.80 6.02 -2.74
C THR A 389 12.62 5.78 -4.00
N LEU A 390 13.02 4.54 -4.27
CA LEU A 390 13.77 4.14 -5.48
C LEU A 390 12.96 3.19 -6.36
N ALA A 391 12.26 2.23 -5.77
CA ALA A 391 11.48 1.23 -6.49
C ALA A 391 10.04 1.12 -5.93
N PRO A 392 9.02 1.03 -6.80
CA PRO A 392 9.12 1.01 -8.26
C PRO A 392 9.27 2.43 -8.82
N ARG A 393 10.02 2.57 -9.91
CA ARG A 393 10.03 3.80 -10.72
C ARG A 393 8.88 3.70 -11.72
N THR A 394 7.95 4.64 -11.68
CA THR A 394 6.85 4.67 -12.65
C THR A 394 7.36 5.11 -14.03
N PRO A 395 6.64 4.81 -15.13
CA PRO A 395 6.95 5.34 -16.44
C PRO A 395 6.99 6.88 -16.53
N THR A 396 6.32 7.57 -15.60
CA THR A 396 6.29 9.03 -15.48
C THR A 396 7.35 9.57 -14.51
N GLY A 397 8.22 8.72 -13.96
CA GLY A 397 9.28 9.13 -13.01
C GLY A 397 8.83 9.34 -11.57
N LEU A 398 7.52 9.29 -11.29
CA LEU A 398 6.96 9.33 -9.95
C LEU A 398 7.57 8.23 -9.07
N ARG A 399 7.81 8.57 -7.80
CA ARG A 399 8.32 7.68 -6.76
C ARG A 399 7.44 7.73 -5.51
N GLY A 400 7.58 6.73 -4.65
CA GLY A 400 6.94 6.71 -3.34
C GLY A 400 7.72 7.47 -2.29
N GLU A 401 7.08 7.70 -1.14
CA GLU A 401 7.76 8.28 0.01
C GLU A 401 8.59 7.26 0.80
N GLY A 402 8.31 5.96 0.64
CA GLY A 402 8.99 4.87 1.34
C GLY A 402 8.83 4.90 2.86
N ARG A 403 7.99 5.77 3.42
CA ARG A 403 7.80 5.95 4.87
C ARG A 403 6.32 5.95 5.24
N ILE A 404 6.04 5.63 6.49
CA ILE A 404 4.69 5.64 7.07
C ILE A 404 4.24 7.10 7.16
N PRO A 405 3.02 7.44 6.67
CA PRO A 405 2.45 8.78 6.86
C PRO A 405 2.41 9.18 8.33
N ALA A 406 2.68 10.44 8.66
CA ALA A 406 2.76 10.90 10.05
C ALA A 406 1.49 10.60 10.86
N ALA A 407 0.31 10.67 10.23
CA ALA A 407 -0.97 10.35 10.85
C ALA A 407 -1.11 8.86 11.26
N ASP A 408 -0.37 7.96 10.62
CA ASP A 408 -0.43 6.52 10.85
C ASP A 408 0.63 6.03 11.83
N VAL A 409 1.70 6.82 12.06
CA VAL A 409 2.78 6.48 13.00
C VAL A 409 2.25 6.14 14.40
N PRO A 410 1.26 6.85 14.98
CA PRO A 410 0.69 6.47 16.28
C PRO A 410 0.02 5.07 16.30
N ALA A 411 -0.49 4.61 15.16
CA ALA A 411 -1.16 3.31 15.02
C ALA A 411 -0.24 2.18 14.52
N ALA A 412 0.97 2.50 14.06
CA ALA A 412 1.89 1.52 13.47
C ALA A 412 2.38 0.47 14.49
N VAL A 413 2.39 -0.80 14.06
CA VAL A 413 2.79 -1.97 14.88
C VAL A 413 3.82 -2.88 14.24
N ALA A 414 3.77 -3.05 12.92
CA ALA A 414 4.74 -3.86 12.18
C ALA A 414 5.00 -3.30 10.79
N VAL A 415 6.10 -3.73 10.18
CA VAL A 415 6.44 -3.44 8.78
C VAL A 415 7.21 -4.59 8.18
N PHE A 416 6.90 -4.95 6.93
CA PHE A 416 7.64 -5.96 6.19
C PHE A 416 7.92 -5.51 4.75
N ALA A 417 8.91 -6.15 4.12
CA ALA A 417 9.25 -5.88 2.73
C ALA A 417 8.10 -6.34 1.81
N GLY A 418 7.50 -5.40 1.09
CA GLY A 418 6.30 -5.62 0.26
C GLY A 418 6.59 -5.88 -1.22
N GLY A 419 7.85 -5.77 -1.63
CA GLY A 419 8.26 -5.87 -3.03
C GLY A 419 8.07 -7.27 -3.61
N PRO A 420 8.17 -7.41 -4.96
CA PRO A 420 8.09 -8.72 -5.58
C PRO A 420 9.43 -9.47 -5.38
N PRO A 421 9.49 -10.77 -5.70
CA PRO A 421 10.77 -11.45 -5.82
C PRO A 421 11.73 -10.69 -6.73
N ALA A 422 13.01 -10.68 -6.39
CA ALA A 422 14.02 -9.95 -7.14
C ALA A 422 14.02 -10.39 -8.61
N ASN A 423 14.11 -9.43 -9.54
CA ASN A 423 14.06 -9.62 -11.00
C ASN A 423 12.69 -10.00 -11.58
N THR A 424 11.62 -9.88 -10.80
CA THR A 424 10.27 -9.90 -11.36
C THR A 424 10.11 -8.68 -12.28
N PRO A 425 9.52 -8.83 -13.48
CA PRO A 425 9.15 -7.69 -14.31
C PRO A 425 8.28 -6.69 -13.54
N PRO A 426 8.21 -5.41 -13.95
CA PRO A 426 7.30 -4.45 -13.33
C PRO A 426 5.87 -5.01 -13.32
N LEU A 427 5.25 -4.98 -12.13
CA LEU A 427 3.91 -5.49 -11.86
C LEU A 427 3.10 -4.42 -11.14
N GLY A 428 1.77 -4.54 -11.20
CA GLY A 428 0.87 -3.52 -10.68
C GLY A 428 1.16 -3.08 -9.24
N LEU A 429 1.08 -1.78 -9.02
CA LEU A 429 1.11 -1.14 -7.70
C LEU A 429 0.17 0.05 -7.73
N VAL A 430 -0.82 0.02 -6.84
CA VAL A 430 -1.75 1.12 -6.60
C VAL A 430 -1.72 1.38 -5.10
N VAL A 431 -1.53 2.63 -4.71
CA VAL A 431 -1.52 3.03 -3.29
C VAL A 431 -2.38 4.26 -3.13
N GLU A 432 -3.34 4.22 -2.20
CA GLU A 432 -4.29 5.31 -1.97
C GLU A 432 -5.01 5.73 -3.27
N ARG A 433 -5.42 4.74 -4.06
CA ARG A 433 -6.02 4.89 -5.40
C ARG A 433 -5.13 5.58 -6.45
N ARG A 434 -3.87 5.88 -6.14
CA ARG A 434 -2.89 6.38 -7.10
C ARG A 434 -2.20 5.20 -7.77
N THR A 435 -2.35 5.09 -9.08
CA THR A 435 -1.70 4.04 -9.88
C THR A 435 -0.25 4.42 -10.13
N PHE A 436 0.69 3.66 -9.54
CA PHE A 436 2.13 3.75 -9.84
C PHE A 436 2.47 2.87 -11.05
N LEU A 437 2.00 1.63 -11.01
CA LEU A 437 2.10 0.68 -12.11
C LEU A 437 0.73 0.06 -12.33
N SER A 438 0.26 0.05 -13.58
CA SER A 438 -1.06 -0.51 -13.90
C SER A 438 -1.11 -2.02 -13.59
N PRO A 439 -2.19 -2.50 -12.95
CA PRO A 439 -2.35 -3.93 -12.69
C PRO A 439 -2.52 -4.73 -13.98
N ARG A 440 -2.11 -5.99 -13.92
CA ARG A 440 -2.25 -6.98 -14.99
C ARG A 440 -3.23 -8.06 -14.58
N PRO A 441 -4.06 -8.57 -15.50
CA PRO A 441 -4.93 -9.70 -15.22
C PRO A 441 -4.10 -10.92 -14.78
N ASP A 442 -4.70 -11.78 -13.95
CA ASP A 442 -4.18 -13.05 -13.45
C ASP A 442 -2.91 -12.99 -12.59
N ALA A 443 -2.28 -11.82 -12.43
CA ALA A 443 -1.14 -11.67 -11.56
C ALA A 443 -1.54 -11.83 -10.09
N SER A 444 -0.72 -12.56 -9.32
CA SER A 444 -0.94 -12.73 -7.88
C SER A 444 -0.89 -11.38 -7.18
N THR A 445 -1.91 -11.07 -6.39
CA THR A 445 -2.17 -9.72 -5.90
C THR A 445 -2.54 -9.75 -4.42
N LEU A 446 -1.95 -8.85 -3.64
CA LEU A 446 -2.48 -8.36 -2.38
C LEU A 446 -3.33 -7.13 -2.71
N ALA A 447 -4.64 -7.21 -2.57
CA ALA A 447 -5.53 -6.06 -2.66
C ALA A 447 -6.01 -5.67 -1.26
N VAL A 448 -6.21 -4.38 -1.03
CA VAL A 448 -6.78 -3.84 0.20
C VAL A 448 -7.95 -2.95 -0.19
N ASP A 449 -9.13 -3.26 0.33
CA ASP A 449 -10.33 -2.48 0.07
C ASP A 449 -10.34 -1.15 0.84
N ARG A 450 -11.35 -0.31 0.58
CA ARG A 450 -11.56 0.96 1.28
C ARG A 450 -11.78 0.82 2.80
N PHE A 451 -12.06 -0.39 3.29
CA PHE A 451 -12.30 -0.71 4.70
C PHE A 451 -11.11 -1.40 5.37
N GLY A 452 -9.97 -1.42 4.68
CA GLY A 452 -8.73 -2.02 5.16
C GLY A 452 -8.74 -3.56 5.15
N ARG A 453 -9.70 -4.21 4.47
CA ARG A 453 -9.74 -5.67 4.35
C ARG A 453 -8.75 -6.14 3.28
N PRO A 454 -7.81 -7.03 3.61
CA PRO A 454 -6.88 -7.58 2.64
C PRO A 454 -7.48 -8.78 1.90
N SER A 455 -7.24 -8.87 0.61
CA SER A 455 -7.58 -10.01 -0.24
C SER A 455 -6.35 -10.49 -1.00
N ILE A 456 -6.13 -11.80 -1.05
CA ILE A 456 -4.99 -12.42 -1.76
C ILE A 456 -5.50 -13.33 -2.88
N GLY A 457 -4.89 -13.27 -4.06
CA GLY A 457 -5.21 -14.20 -5.15
C GLY A 457 -4.85 -13.67 -6.52
N ALA A 458 -5.28 -14.37 -7.57
CA ALA A 458 -5.14 -13.88 -8.93
C ALA A 458 -6.06 -12.68 -9.17
N TRP A 459 -5.55 -11.65 -9.84
CA TRP A 459 -6.30 -10.43 -10.14
C TRP A 459 -7.36 -10.71 -11.22
N PRO A 460 -8.66 -10.58 -10.92
CA PRO A 460 -9.72 -10.96 -11.85
C PRO A 460 -10.09 -9.84 -12.83
N PHE A 461 -9.48 -8.66 -12.70
CA PHE A 461 -9.79 -7.47 -13.51
C PHE A 461 -8.67 -7.15 -14.50
N GLY A 462 -8.90 -6.16 -15.35
CA GLY A 462 -7.88 -5.61 -16.25
C GLY A 462 -6.97 -4.59 -15.57
N ALA A 463 -6.56 -3.58 -16.34
CA ALA A 463 -5.79 -2.43 -15.84
C ALA A 463 -6.64 -1.50 -14.94
N ASP A 464 -7.96 -1.53 -15.11
CA ASP A 464 -8.89 -0.72 -14.33
C ASP A 464 -9.05 -1.27 -12.91
N VAL A 465 -8.94 -0.37 -11.94
CA VAL A 465 -9.06 -0.70 -10.51
C VAL A 465 -10.48 -0.37 -10.05
N PRO A 466 -11.24 -1.36 -9.52
CA PRO A 466 -12.57 -1.09 -8.98
C PRO A 466 -12.53 -0.02 -7.88
N VAL A 467 -13.56 0.84 -7.82
CA VAL A 467 -13.65 1.96 -6.86
C VAL A 467 -13.59 1.50 -5.39
N GLY A 468 -13.94 0.24 -5.12
CA GLY A 468 -13.86 -0.36 -3.79
C GLY A 468 -12.43 -0.71 -3.34
N ILE A 469 -11.46 -0.82 -4.24
CA ILE A 469 -10.07 -1.16 -3.94
C ILE A 469 -9.28 0.13 -3.68
N ARG A 470 -8.71 0.24 -2.48
CA ARG A 470 -7.91 1.39 -2.04
C ARG A 470 -6.47 1.26 -2.51
N SER A 471 -5.88 0.08 -2.30
CA SER A 471 -4.49 -0.19 -2.63
C SER A 471 -4.37 -1.62 -3.15
N LEU A 472 -3.40 -1.89 -4.03
CA LEU A 472 -3.05 -3.23 -4.44
C LEU A 472 -1.56 -3.33 -4.77
N ARG A 473 -1.00 -4.53 -4.59
CA ARG A 473 0.37 -4.88 -4.94
C ARG A 473 0.39 -6.24 -5.63
N GLN A 474 0.86 -6.27 -6.87
CA GLN A 474 1.00 -7.50 -7.65
C GLN A 474 2.41 -8.08 -7.57
N THR A 475 2.54 -9.38 -7.45
CA THR A 475 3.81 -10.07 -7.26
C THR A 475 3.96 -11.27 -8.20
N GLY A 476 5.04 -12.03 -8.04
CA GLY A 476 5.32 -13.24 -8.80
C GLY A 476 4.29 -14.36 -8.59
N ALA A 477 4.49 -15.48 -9.27
CA ALA A 477 3.60 -16.63 -9.24
C ALA A 477 3.28 -17.10 -7.81
N PRO A 478 2.05 -17.57 -7.53
CA PRO A 478 1.62 -17.91 -6.17
C PRO A 478 2.40 -19.11 -5.63
N LEU A 479 2.76 -19.07 -4.34
CA LEU A 479 3.44 -20.17 -3.66
C LEU A 479 2.47 -21.24 -3.19
N VAL A 480 1.25 -20.84 -2.81
CA VAL A 480 0.18 -21.73 -2.39
C VAL A 480 -1.11 -21.30 -3.06
N THR A 481 -1.87 -22.26 -3.58
CA THR A 481 -3.19 -22.05 -4.15
C THR A 481 -4.14 -23.13 -3.63
N SER A 482 -5.26 -22.72 -3.04
CA SER A 482 -6.27 -23.63 -2.49
C SER A 482 -5.69 -24.71 -1.57
N GLY A 483 -4.75 -24.33 -0.69
CA GLY A 483 -4.09 -25.21 0.28
C GLY A 483 -2.98 -26.10 -0.30
N HIS A 484 -2.67 -25.99 -1.59
CA HIS A 484 -1.66 -26.79 -2.27
C HIS A 484 -0.50 -25.93 -2.76
N ILE A 485 0.70 -26.50 -2.81
CA ILE A 485 1.88 -25.82 -3.34
C ILE A 485 1.63 -25.47 -4.82
N GLY A 486 1.85 -24.20 -5.17
CA GLY A 486 1.71 -23.68 -6.53
C GLY A 486 2.77 -24.21 -7.49
N LYS A 487 2.67 -23.82 -8.77
CA LYS A 487 3.65 -24.21 -9.79
C LYS A 487 4.93 -23.37 -9.65
N LEU A 488 6.00 -24.01 -9.19
CA LEU A 488 7.30 -23.38 -9.00
C LEU A 488 8.17 -23.44 -10.26
N SER A 489 9.00 -22.43 -10.46
CA SER A 489 9.95 -22.32 -11.59
C SER A 489 11.36 -22.80 -11.22
N GLU A 490 12.27 -22.92 -12.19
CA GLU A 490 13.69 -23.19 -11.89
C GLU A 490 14.34 -22.10 -11.03
N ALA A 491 13.91 -20.84 -11.19
CA ALA A 491 14.38 -19.73 -10.36
C ALA A 491 13.97 -19.89 -8.88
N ASP A 492 12.93 -20.66 -8.61
CA ASP A 492 12.45 -20.94 -7.25
C ASP A 492 13.24 -22.00 -6.51
N ALA A 493 14.00 -22.83 -7.24
CA ALA A 493 14.92 -23.81 -6.65
C ALA A 493 16.20 -23.17 -6.08
N VAL A 494 16.49 -21.92 -6.45
CA VAL A 494 17.67 -21.19 -5.97
C VAL A 494 17.51 -20.81 -4.50
N LEU A 495 18.54 -21.09 -3.70
CA LEU A 495 18.60 -20.68 -2.29
C LEU A 495 18.68 -19.14 -2.20
N ALA A 496 17.69 -18.57 -1.54
CA ALA A 496 17.62 -17.14 -1.25
C ALA A 496 16.93 -16.94 0.09
N ASP A 497 17.08 -15.74 0.64
CA ASP A 497 16.23 -15.31 1.76
C ASP A 497 14.89 -14.96 1.13
N ARG A 498 13.83 -15.61 1.60
CA ARG A 498 12.51 -15.53 0.97
C ARG A 498 11.47 -15.14 2.00
N SER A 499 10.52 -14.32 1.56
CA SER A 499 9.35 -13.96 2.34
C SER A 499 8.07 -14.19 1.56
N ALA A 500 6.96 -14.36 2.28
CA ALA A 500 5.64 -14.58 1.71
C ALA A 500 4.56 -14.11 2.67
N LEU A 501 3.38 -13.79 2.11
CA LEU A 501 2.17 -13.50 2.87
C LEU A 501 1.07 -14.46 2.41
N CYS A 502 0.33 -15.00 3.36
CA CYS A 502 -0.79 -15.89 3.08
C CYS A 502 -2.05 -15.46 3.83
N VAL A 503 -3.17 -15.99 3.36
CA VAL A 503 -4.46 -15.98 4.05
C VAL A 503 -4.88 -17.42 4.38
N THR A 504 -5.46 -17.62 5.57
CA THR A 504 -6.03 -18.91 6.00
C THR A 504 -7.53 -18.99 5.69
N GLU A 505 -8.11 -20.19 5.75
CA GLU A 505 -9.58 -20.37 5.63
C GLU A 505 -10.37 -19.59 6.70
N ALA A 506 -9.78 -19.33 7.86
CA ALA A 506 -10.38 -18.54 8.94
C ALA A 506 -10.27 -17.01 8.72
N GLY A 507 -9.65 -16.58 7.62
CA GLY A 507 -9.45 -15.17 7.27
C GLY A 507 -8.34 -14.47 8.04
N HIS A 508 -7.38 -15.22 8.58
CA HIS A 508 -6.19 -14.68 9.25
C HIS A 508 -5.03 -14.56 8.28
N LEU A 509 -4.10 -13.65 8.57
CA LEU A 509 -2.90 -13.48 7.78
C LEU A 509 -1.72 -14.21 8.43
N ILE A 510 -0.90 -14.89 7.62
CA ILE A 510 0.38 -15.45 8.07
C ILE A 510 1.48 -14.93 7.15
N TYR A 511 2.45 -14.25 7.75
CA TYR A 511 3.71 -13.91 7.10
C TYR A 511 4.73 -15.01 7.36
N GLY A 512 5.45 -15.43 6.33
CA GLY A 512 6.52 -16.44 6.43
C GLY A 512 7.84 -15.88 5.93
N TRP A 513 8.94 -16.22 6.61
CA TRP A 513 10.30 -15.90 6.17
C TRP A 513 11.26 -17.04 6.47
N GLY A 514 12.22 -17.28 5.58
CA GLY A 514 13.33 -18.19 5.86
C GLY A 514 14.62 -17.75 5.19
N GLU A 515 15.72 -18.03 5.87
CA GLU A 515 17.09 -17.79 5.39
C GLU A 515 17.47 -18.88 4.38
N ALA A 516 18.05 -18.46 3.25
CA ALA A 516 18.77 -19.35 2.35
C ALA A 516 18.03 -20.66 1.92
N LEU A 517 16.75 -20.59 1.56
CA LEU A 517 15.94 -21.77 1.18
C LEU A 517 15.31 -21.65 -0.22
N PRO A 518 14.94 -22.78 -0.87
CA PRO A 518 14.14 -22.74 -2.09
C PRO A 518 12.67 -22.43 -1.77
N ALA A 519 11.93 -21.88 -2.73
CA ALA A 519 10.53 -21.46 -2.51
C ALA A 519 9.62 -22.61 -2.07
N GLU A 520 9.94 -23.84 -2.48
CA GLU A 520 9.20 -25.05 -2.11
C GLU A 520 9.15 -25.27 -0.59
N LEU A 521 10.26 -25.04 0.13
CA LEU A 521 10.29 -25.20 1.58
C LEU A 521 9.46 -24.14 2.28
N LEU A 522 9.48 -22.89 1.78
CA LEU A 522 8.62 -21.82 2.28
C LEU A 522 7.14 -22.16 2.05
N ALA A 523 6.78 -22.63 0.84
CA ALA A 523 5.42 -23.04 0.51
C ALA A 523 4.93 -24.20 1.41
N ARG A 524 5.77 -25.21 1.64
CA ARG A 524 5.47 -26.32 2.57
C ARG A 524 5.19 -25.82 3.99
N ALA A 525 5.99 -24.89 4.51
CA ALA A 525 5.78 -24.31 5.83
C ALA A 525 4.44 -23.55 5.93
N LEU A 526 4.06 -22.82 4.89
CA LEU A 526 2.79 -22.09 4.82
C LEU A 526 1.60 -23.05 4.75
N VAL A 527 1.68 -24.13 3.96
CA VAL A 527 0.65 -25.18 3.93
C VAL A 527 0.50 -25.83 5.31
N LEU A 528 1.62 -26.16 5.99
CA LEU A 528 1.57 -26.69 7.36
C LEU A 528 0.88 -25.73 8.33
N ALA A 529 1.06 -24.42 8.14
CA ALA A 529 0.44 -23.38 8.96
C ALA A 529 -1.05 -23.12 8.64
N GLY A 530 -1.64 -23.85 7.68
CA GLY A 530 -3.05 -23.72 7.31
C GLY A 530 -3.35 -22.61 6.31
N CYS A 531 -2.34 -22.15 5.55
CA CYS A 531 -2.54 -21.18 4.47
C CYS A 531 -3.36 -21.77 3.32
N ARG A 532 -4.41 -21.06 2.89
CA ARG A 532 -5.19 -21.38 1.70
C ARG A 532 -4.50 -20.84 0.45
N ASP A 533 -4.21 -19.55 0.43
CA ASP A 533 -3.54 -18.89 -0.70
C ASP A 533 -2.36 -18.08 -0.18
N ALA A 534 -1.21 -18.17 -0.86
CA ALA A 534 0.00 -17.47 -0.48
C ALA A 534 0.71 -16.88 -1.69
N LEU A 535 1.15 -15.63 -1.54
CA LEU A 535 1.91 -14.92 -2.54
C LEU A 535 3.37 -14.74 -2.08
N PRO A 536 4.34 -14.79 -3.01
CA PRO A 536 5.72 -14.48 -2.68
C PRO A 536 5.91 -12.98 -2.51
N LEU A 537 6.78 -12.58 -1.59
CA LEU A 537 7.19 -11.19 -1.39
C LEU A 537 8.66 -11.03 -1.80
N ALA A 538 9.33 -10.00 -1.26
CA ALA A 538 10.71 -9.71 -1.58
C ALA A 538 11.61 -10.91 -1.29
N THR A 539 12.60 -11.09 -2.18
CA THR A 539 13.63 -12.11 -2.07
C THR A 539 15.01 -11.47 -2.17
N SER A 540 16.02 -12.04 -1.50
CA SER A 540 17.35 -11.46 -1.58
C SER A 540 17.89 -11.47 -3.03
N PRO A 541 18.64 -10.42 -3.46
CA PRO A 541 19.35 -9.43 -2.65
C PRO A 541 18.51 -8.24 -2.14
N ASP A 542 17.22 -8.15 -2.46
CA ASP A 542 16.36 -7.12 -1.86
C ASP A 542 16.18 -7.33 -0.35
N PRO A 543 15.90 -6.27 0.43
CA PRO A 543 15.57 -6.41 1.84
C PRO A 543 14.40 -7.38 2.04
N THR A 544 14.55 -8.33 2.96
CA THR A 544 13.51 -9.29 3.32
C THR A 544 13.36 -9.34 4.84
N GLY A 545 12.15 -9.60 5.31
CA GLY A 545 11.86 -9.69 6.73
C GLY A 545 10.66 -8.88 7.17
N ILE A 546 10.35 -9.00 8.45
CA ILE A 546 9.34 -8.24 9.17
C ILE A 546 9.98 -7.67 10.43
N GLY A 547 9.61 -6.44 10.79
CA GLY A 547 9.98 -5.81 12.04
C GLY A 547 8.78 -5.26 12.78
N PHE A 548 8.95 -5.03 14.07
CA PHE A 548 7.92 -4.52 14.99
C PHE A 548 8.33 -3.16 15.54
N PHE A 549 7.34 -2.28 15.71
CA PHE A 549 7.52 -0.97 16.34
C PHE A 549 7.37 -1.07 17.85
N GLN A 550 8.32 -0.51 18.58
CA GLN A 550 8.34 -0.46 20.04
C GLN A 550 8.28 1.00 20.49
N ARG A 551 7.39 1.33 21.43
CA ARG A 551 7.28 2.68 21.97
C ARG A 551 7.94 2.75 23.34
N THR A 552 8.68 3.81 23.59
CA THR A 552 9.29 4.10 24.89
C THR A 552 9.12 5.60 25.16
N GLY A 553 8.10 5.94 25.96
CA GLY A 553 7.63 7.33 26.03
C GLY A 553 7.11 7.80 24.68
N ASP A 554 7.59 8.96 24.22
CA ASP A 554 7.25 9.54 22.92
C ASP A 554 8.12 9.00 21.76
N GLU A 555 9.17 8.24 22.06
CA GLU A 555 10.05 7.67 21.03
C GLU A 555 9.47 6.36 20.48
N ILE A 556 9.57 6.22 19.15
CA ILE A 556 9.24 4.99 18.43
C ILE A 556 10.51 4.36 17.85
N GLY A 557 10.89 3.21 18.40
CA GLY A 557 11.92 2.34 17.86
C GLY A 557 11.33 1.27 16.94
N ALA A 558 12.16 0.65 16.12
CA ALA A 558 11.78 -0.50 15.31
C ALA A 558 12.87 -1.58 15.36
N ARG A 559 12.47 -2.85 15.39
CA ARG A 559 13.40 -3.99 15.41
C ARG A 559 12.90 -5.14 14.54
N ALA A 560 13.82 -5.75 13.78
CA ALA A 560 13.50 -6.94 13.00
C ALA A 560 13.10 -8.09 13.94
N HIS A 561 12.19 -8.96 13.49
CA HIS A 561 11.71 -10.10 14.29
C HIS A 561 12.86 -11.07 14.61
N VAL A 562 13.74 -11.33 13.65
CA VAL A 562 14.95 -12.15 13.83
C VAL A 562 16.15 -11.44 13.23
N ALA A 563 17.32 -11.64 13.84
CA ALA A 563 18.55 -10.94 13.46
C ALA A 563 19.06 -11.26 12.03
N GLY A 564 18.62 -12.38 11.44
CA GLY A 564 18.99 -12.77 10.07
C GLY A 564 18.24 -12.02 8.96
N MET A 565 17.19 -11.27 9.29
CA MET A 565 16.44 -10.48 8.31
C MET A 565 17.25 -9.27 7.85
N SER A 566 17.24 -9.01 6.54
CA SER A 566 17.94 -7.89 5.93
C SER A 566 17.12 -6.59 5.92
N LEU A 567 15.82 -6.66 6.22
CA LEU A 567 14.98 -5.48 6.41
C LEU A 567 15.46 -4.65 7.62
N ALA A 568 15.70 -3.36 7.39
CA ALA A 568 15.91 -2.36 8.43
C ALA A 568 14.58 -1.64 8.71
N PRO A 569 13.76 -2.08 9.69
CA PRO A 569 12.40 -1.58 9.86
C PRO A 569 12.32 -0.10 10.26
N GLU A 570 13.38 0.48 10.82
CA GLU A 570 13.50 1.92 11.10
C GLU A 570 13.44 2.78 9.82
N ARG A 571 13.73 2.19 8.65
CA ARG A 571 13.57 2.87 7.35
C ARG A 571 12.13 3.15 7.01
N ALA A 572 11.17 2.43 7.60
CA ALA A 572 9.76 2.75 7.45
C ALA A 572 9.40 4.12 8.04
N LEU A 573 10.24 4.70 8.91
CA LEU A 573 10.03 6.04 9.48
C LEU A 573 10.82 7.13 8.76
N SER A 574 11.89 6.77 8.06
CA SER A 574 12.83 7.72 7.43
C SER A 574 12.84 7.69 5.90
N GLY A 575 12.26 6.67 5.28
CA GLY A 575 12.24 6.44 3.84
C GLY A 575 12.98 5.17 3.45
N SER A 576 12.24 4.16 3.01
CA SER A 576 12.73 2.90 2.46
C SER A 576 12.93 3.00 0.94
N PRO A 577 14.04 2.48 0.41
CA PRO A 577 14.32 2.49 -1.03
C PRO A 577 13.36 1.59 -1.81
N THR A 578 12.93 0.50 -1.19
CA THR A 578 12.04 -0.50 -1.77
C THR A 578 10.66 -0.44 -1.12
N GLU A 579 9.68 -1.03 -1.80
CA GLU A 579 8.30 -1.13 -1.33
C GLU A 579 8.20 -1.81 0.04
N LEU A 580 7.30 -1.30 0.87
CA LEU A 580 6.98 -1.85 2.18
C LEU A 580 5.48 -2.10 2.28
N VAL A 581 5.10 -3.00 3.18
CA VAL A 581 3.74 -3.04 3.72
C VAL A 581 3.87 -2.79 5.20
N TYR A 582 3.24 -1.73 5.70
CA TYR A 582 3.16 -1.46 7.12
C TYR A 582 1.80 -1.89 7.65
N VAL A 583 1.78 -2.24 8.94
CA VAL A 583 0.61 -2.75 9.64
C VAL A 583 0.26 -1.75 10.73
N VAL A 584 -1.00 -1.34 10.75
CA VAL A 584 -1.55 -0.41 11.74
C VAL A 584 -2.66 -1.06 12.55
N VAL A 585 -2.88 -0.56 13.76
CA VAL A 585 -4.08 -0.90 14.54
C VAL A 585 -5.30 -0.32 13.82
N ARG A 586 -6.26 -1.19 13.55
CA ARG A 586 -7.54 -0.82 12.94
C ARG A 586 -8.32 0.08 13.90
N LYS A 587 -8.87 1.17 13.39
CA LYS A 587 -9.85 1.98 14.09
C LYS A 587 -11.15 1.17 14.26
N ALA A 588 -11.51 0.88 15.51
CA ALA A 588 -12.69 0.10 15.85
C ALA A 588 -13.98 0.93 15.99
N ASN A 589 -13.84 2.24 16.19
CA ASN A 589 -14.94 3.15 16.48
C ASN A 589 -15.74 3.48 15.21
N PRO A 590 -17.03 3.85 15.34
CA PRO A 590 -17.82 4.31 14.20
C PRO A 590 -17.17 5.51 13.51
N ASP A 591 -17.22 5.52 12.17
CA ASP A 591 -16.75 6.64 11.35
C ASP A 591 -17.87 7.63 11.00
N ALA A 592 -19.11 7.35 11.43
CA ALA A 592 -20.23 8.28 11.25
C ALA A 592 -19.97 9.60 12.00
N PRO A 593 -20.01 10.75 11.30
CA PRO A 593 -19.82 12.05 11.92
C PRO A 593 -20.88 12.32 12.99
N LEU A 594 -20.47 13.04 14.03
CA LEU A 594 -21.34 13.53 15.10
C LEU A 594 -21.14 15.04 15.26
N PRO A 595 -22.13 15.76 15.82
CA PRO A 595 -21.97 17.16 16.19
C PRO A 595 -20.79 17.38 17.14
N GLU A 596 -20.23 18.59 17.12
CA GLU A 596 -19.12 18.98 18.00
C GLU A 596 -19.48 18.74 19.48
N GLY A 597 -18.56 18.16 20.24
CA GLY A 597 -18.75 17.82 21.65
C GLY A 597 -19.49 16.51 21.93
N VAL A 598 -19.98 15.80 20.91
CA VAL A 598 -20.61 14.47 21.04
C VAL A 598 -19.65 13.40 20.53
N ALA A 599 -19.49 12.32 21.30
CA ALA A 599 -18.66 11.17 20.93
C ALA A 599 -19.47 9.86 20.96
N TRP A 600 -19.03 8.91 20.15
CA TRP A 600 -19.53 7.54 20.24
C TRP A 600 -19.00 6.86 21.49
N GLU A 601 -19.90 6.23 22.24
CA GLU A 601 -19.58 5.44 23.43
C GLU A 601 -20.03 3.99 23.23
N PRO A 602 -19.29 2.98 23.73
CA PRO A 602 -19.76 1.60 23.74
C PRO A 602 -21.11 1.50 24.47
N ASP A 603 -22.10 0.84 23.86
CA ASP A 603 -23.39 0.60 24.50
C ASP A 603 -23.22 -0.29 25.74
N LEU A 604 -23.92 0.04 26.82
CA LEU A 604 -23.79 -0.64 28.12
C LEU A 604 -24.46 -2.02 28.17
N GLY A 605 -25.32 -2.35 27.19
CA GLY A 605 -25.94 -3.67 27.09
C GLY A 605 -24.94 -4.75 26.68
N THR A 606 -25.41 -5.99 26.55
CA THR A 606 -24.62 -7.12 26.07
C THR A 606 -24.02 -6.80 24.70
N GLN A 607 -22.70 -6.97 24.60
CA GLN A 607 -21.91 -6.79 23.38
C GLN A 607 -21.68 -8.14 22.70
N PRO A 608 -21.62 -8.20 21.36
CA PRO A 608 -21.33 -9.44 20.64
C PRO A 608 -19.89 -9.89 20.88
N ALA A 609 -19.64 -11.20 20.78
CA ALA A 609 -18.26 -11.69 20.73
C ALA A 609 -17.48 -11.12 19.51
N PRO A 610 -16.16 -10.91 19.61
CA PRO A 610 -15.38 -10.97 20.84
C PRO A 610 -15.53 -9.71 21.71
N LEU A 611 -15.46 -9.87 23.04
CA LEU A 611 -15.79 -8.80 24.00
C LEU A 611 -14.73 -7.70 24.11
N TRP A 612 -13.49 -7.96 23.65
CA TRP A 612 -12.42 -6.96 23.68
C TRP A 612 -12.63 -5.81 22.68
N GLN A 613 -13.57 -5.94 21.74
CA GLN A 613 -13.97 -4.88 20.82
C GLN A 613 -15.50 -4.72 20.80
N PRO A 614 -16.03 -3.57 21.25
CA PRO A 614 -17.46 -3.29 21.18
C PRO A 614 -17.98 -3.40 19.75
N GLY A 615 -19.15 -4.03 19.61
CA GLY A 615 -19.89 -4.12 18.34
C GLY A 615 -21.06 -3.14 18.26
N ILE A 616 -21.50 -2.60 19.40
CA ILE A 616 -22.61 -1.65 19.48
C ILE A 616 -22.13 -0.39 20.17
N TYR A 617 -22.33 0.75 19.51
CA TYR A 617 -22.02 2.07 20.06
C TYR A 617 -23.30 2.92 20.11
N THR A 618 -23.34 3.86 21.04
CA THR A 618 -24.42 4.83 21.15
C THR A 618 -23.89 6.24 21.24
N ALA A 619 -24.72 7.19 20.80
CA ALA A 619 -24.53 8.61 21.00
C ALA A 619 -25.90 9.26 21.20
N THR A 620 -25.96 10.42 21.84
CA THR A 620 -27.20 11.20 21.93
C THR A 620 -26.96 12.57 21.31
N VAL A 621 -27.78 12.94 20.34
CA VAL A 621 -27.69 14.21 19.64
C VAL A 621 -28.99 14.99 19.82
N SER A 622 -28.91 16.32 19.82
CA SER A 622 -30.10 17.17 19.88
C SER A 622 -30.54 17.59 18.47
N LYS A 623 -31.80 17.30 18.11
CA LYS A 623 -32.42 17.71 16.83
C LYS A 623 -33.84 18.20 17.07
N LEU A 624 -34.18 19.36 16.49
CA LEU A 624 -35.50 19.99 16.61
C LEU A 624 -36.00 20.09 18.07
N GLY A 625 -35.09 20.31 19.02
CA GLY A 625 -35.41 20.38 20.45
C GLY A 625 -35.60 19.03 21.16
N ALA A 626 -35.56 17.91 20.43
CA ALA A 626 -35.62 16.56 20.99
C ALA A 626 -34.23 15.93 21.15
N GLN A 627 -34.08 15.06 22.15
CA GLN A 627 -32.90 14.19 22.29
C GLN A 627 -33.11 12.95 21.44
N VAL A 628 -32.25 12.75 20.45
CA VAL A 628 -32.25 11.60 19.55
C VAL A 628 -31.13 10.66 19.95
N ARG A 629 -31.49 9.44 20.38
CA ARG A 629 -30.53 8.38 20.68
C ARG A 629 -30.15 7.70 19.37
N LEU A 630 -28.86 7.65 19.11
CA LEU A 630 -28.26 6.91 18.01
C LEU A 630 -27.71 5.58 18.52
N ALA A 631 -27.92 4.50 17.78
CA ALA A 631 -27.35 3.18 18.05
C ALA A 631 -26.71 2.61 16.78
N TRP A 632 -25.40 2.51 16.79
CA TRP A 632 -24.57 2.00 15.71
C TRP A 632 -24.27 0.52 15.93
N PHE A 633 -24.56 -0.30 14.92
CA PHE A 633 -24.23 -1.71 14.85
C PHE A 633 -23.07 -1.90 13.85
N ALA A 634 -21.93 -2.36 14.37
CA ALA A 634 -20.72 -2.53 13.59
C ALA A 634 -20.92 -3.55 12.45
N PRO A 635 -20.30 -3.32 11.28
CA PRO A 635 -20.39 -4.25 10.16
C PRO A 635 -19.77 -5.60 10.52
N GLU A 636 -20.27 -6.69 9.93
CA GLU A 636 -19.77 -8.07 10.12
C GLU A 636 -19.84 -8.63 11.55
N ARG A 637 -20.48 -7.89 12.48
CA ARG A 637 -20.72 -8.33 13.86
C ARG A 637 -22.15 -8.82 14.09
N PHE A 638 -23.02 -8.62 13.08
CA PHE A 638 -24.43 -8.95 13.18
C PHE A 638 -24.97 -9.54 11.89
N THR A 639 -25.85 -10.53 12.05
CA THR A 639 -26.80 -10.96 11.04
C THR A 639 -28.16 -10.42 11.42
N PHE A 640 -28.87 -9.87 10.44
CA PHE A 640 -30.20 -9.30 10.66
C PHE A 640 -31.27 -10.19 10.06
N HIS A 641 -32.31 -10.47 10.85
CA HIS A 641 -33.47 -11.25 10.42
C HIS A 641 -34.76 -10.48 10.67
N ILE A 642 -35.75 -10.68 9.80
CA ILE A 642 -37.10 -10.14 9.99
C ILE A 642 -38.01 -11.27 10.43
N ARG A 643 -38.81 -11.05 11.47
CA ARG A 643 -39.91 -11.96 11.85
C ARG A 643 -41.22 -11.19 11.83
N ALA A 644 -42.26 -11.82 11.29
CA ALA A 644 -43.57 -11.21 11.21
C ALA A 644 -44.20 -11.08 12.61
N GLY A 645 -44.86 -9.96 12.86
CA GLY A 645 -45.58 -9.74 14.11
C GLY A 645 -46.87 -10.54 14.18
N GLU A 646 -47.39 -10.76 15.39
CA GLU A 646 -48.68 -11.43 15.59
C GLU A 646 -49.85 -10.71 14.92
N LYS A 647 -49.73 -9.39 14.74
CA LYS A 647 -50.73 -8.56 14.05
C LYS A 647 -50.42 -8.35 12.56
N GLU A 648 -49.41 -9.01 12.01
CA GLU A 648 -49.08 -8.91 10.59
C GLU A 648 -50.16 -9.61 9.74
N LEU A 649 -50.52 -9.00 8.62
CA LEU A 649 -51.54 -9.54 7.73
C LEU A 649 -51.06 -10.83 7.07
N SER A 650 -51.96 -11.81 6.99
CA SER A 650 -51.69 -13.10 6.35
C SER A 650 -51.37 -12.95 4.86
N HIS A 651 -50.54 -13.85 4.34
CA HIS A 651 -50.14 -13.92 2.94
C HIS A 651 -51.36 -13.94 2.00
N ARG A 652 -51.32 -13.18 0.89
CA ARG A 652 -52.43 -13.16 -0.08
C ARG A 652 -52.67 -14.51 -0.76
N PHE A 653 -51.67 -15.38 -0.81
CA PHE A 653 -51.75 -16.72 -1.42
C PHE A 653 -51.71 -17.88 -0.41
N GLY A 654 -52.08 -17.67 0.86
CA GLY A 654 -52.33 -18.77 1.81
C GLY A 654 -51.13 -19.39 2.55
N GLY A 655 -50.02 -18.66 2.68
CA GLY A 655 -48.85 -19.06 3.50
C GLY A 655 -48.79 -18.35 4.86
N THR A 656 -47.90 -18.82 5.75
CA THR A 656 -47.61 -18.18 7.05
C THR A 656 -46.17 -17.68 7.10
N PHE A 657 -45.95 -16.51 7.68
CA PHE A 657 -44.61 -16.02 7.95
C PHE A 657 -44.04 -16.61 9.24
N PRO A 658 -42.71 -16.82 9.32
CA PRO A 658 -42.03 -17.07 10.57
C PRO A 658 -42.28 -15.91 11.55
N ALA A 659 -43.00 -16.20 12.63
CA ALA A 659 -43.39 -15.20 13.64
C ALA A 659 -42.52 -15.25 14.91
N ALA A 660 -41.63 -16.23 15.02
CA ALA A 660 -40.76 -16.39 16.18
C ALA A 660 -39.34 -16.72 15.75
N LEU A 661 -38.40 -16.35 16.62
CA LEU A 661 -37.03 -16.86 16.59
C LEU A 661 -37.02 -18.36 16.87
N SER A 662 -36.18 -19.10 16.16
CA SER A 662 -35.88 -20.49 16.46
C SER A 662 -35.10 -20.61 17.78
N ASP A 663 -35.15 -21.77 18.43
CA ASP A 663 -34.38 -22.00 19.66
C ASP A 663 -32.86 -21.90 19.45
N ALA A 664 -32.38 -22.06 18.22
CA ALA A 664 -30.97 -21.85 17.85
C ALA A 664 -30.60 -20.36 17.77
N GLU A 665 -31.53 -19.49 17.36
CA GLU A 665 -31.27 -18.05 17.21
C GLU A 665 -31.35 -17.30 18.54
N ARG A 666 -32.25 -17.72 19.44
CA ARG A 666 -32.55 -17.01 20.69
C ARG A 666 -31.33 -16.66 21.56
N PRO A 667 -30.32 -17.53 21.73
CA PRO A 667 -29.13 -17.19 22.53
C PRO A 667 -28.27 -16.08 21.92
N HIS A 668 -28.35 -15.87 20.61
CA HIS A 668 -27.50 -14.94 19.87
C HIS A 668 -28.14 -13.57 19.65
N VAL A 669 -29.41 -13.38 20.03
CA VAL A 669 -30.14 -12.12 19.78
C VAL A 669 -29.70 -11.05 20.77
N LEU A 670 -29.14 -9.96 20.25
CA LEU A 670 -28.66 -8.83 21.06
C LEU A 670 -29.58 -7.61 20.99
N ALA A 671 -30.32 -7.43 19.90
CA ALA A 671 -31.29 -6.34 19.80
C ALA A 671 -32.53 -6.76 19.01
N ALA A 672 -33.67 -6.14 19.35
CA ALA A 672 -34.92 -6.26 18.60
C ALA A 672 -35.51 -4.86 18.40
N THR A 673 -35.85 -4.53 17.16
CA THR A 673 -36.45 -3.24 16.80
C THR A 673 -37.75 -3.43 16.06
N GLY A 674 -38.81 -2.77 16.53
CA GLY A 674 -40.11 -2.81 15.88
C GLY A 674 -40.07 -2.13 14.51
N LEU A 675 -40.59 -2.80 13.49
CA LEU A 675 -40.77 -2.27 12.14
C LEU A 675 -42.21 -1.81 11.90
N GLY A 676 -43.13 -1.98 12.86
CA GLY A 676 -44.56 -1.76 12.70
C GLY A 676 -45.30 -2.94 12.07
N THR A 677 -46.51 -2.69 11.58
CA THR A 677 -47.37 -3.73 10.95
C THR A 677 -47.94 -3.25 9.62
N GLY A 678 -48.27 -4.17 8.73
CA GLY A 678 -48.97 -3.84 7.48
C GLY A 678 -50.40 -3.32 7.72
N ARG A 679 -50.80 -2.23 7.03
CA ARG A 679 -52.20 -1.76 7.01
C ARG A 679 -53.08 -2.61 6.10
N ARG A 680 -54.38 -2.71 6.41
CA ARG A 680 -55.40 -3.28 5.50
C ARG A 680 -55.56 -2.47 4.21
N LYS A 681 -55.41 -1.14 4.29
CA LYS A 681 -55.50 -0.20 3.15
C LYS A 681 -54.13 0.42 2.91
N GLY A 682 -53.58 0.21 1.70
CA GLY A 682 -52.19 0.55 1.37
C GLY A 682 -51.16 -0.34 2.08
N PRO A 683 -51.27 -1.67 1.95
CA PRO A 683 -50.31 -2.58 2.58
C PRO A 683 -48.90 -2.38 2.00
N ARG A 684 -47.89 -2.58 2.86
CA ARG A 684 -46.47 -2.53 2.51
C ARG A 684 -45.94 -3.95 2.34
N GLY A 685 -45.13 -4.16 1.30
CA GLY A 685 -44.50 -5.43 0.97
C GLY A 685 -43.71 -6.03 2.13
N LEU A 686 -43.73 -7.36 2.24
CA LEU A 686 -42.97 -8.13 3.21
C LEU A 686 -42.57 -9.45 2.56
N ALA A 687 -41.28 -9.77 2.62
CA ALA A 687 -40.71 -11.04 2.21
C ALA A 687 -39.85 -11.58 3.38
N ILE A 688 -40.06 -12.85 3.74
CA ILE A 688 -39.28 -13.54 4.78
C ILE A 688 -39.08 -14.98 4.33
N ASP A 689 -37.85 -15.49 4.36
CA ASP A 689 -37.49 -16.86 3.96
C ASP A 689 -38.10 -17.26 2.60
N GLY A 690 -37.99 -16.38 1.60
CA GLY A 690 -38.53 -16.56 0.25
C GLY A 690 -40.06 -16.52 0.13
N SER A 691 -40.80 -16.39 1.23
CA SER A 691 -42.25 -16.20 1.23
C SER A 691 -42.58 -14.72 1.04
N ILE A 692 -43.45 -14.36 0.08
CA ILE A 692 -43.77 -12.96 -0.26
C ILE A 692 -45.23 -12.66 0.04
N GLY A 693 -45.50 -11.93 1.12
CA GLY A 693 -46.87 -11.63 1.58
C GLY A 693 -47.68 -10.77 0.61
N LEU A 694 -47.09 -9.64 0.21
CA LEU A 694 -47.73 -8.57 -0.55
C LEU A 694 -46.70 -7.98 -1.53
N LYS A 695 -47.17 -7.57 -2.71
CA LYS A 695 -46.29 -7.01 -3.76
C LYS A 695 -45.72 -5.67 -3.29
N PHE A 696 -44.43 -5.48 -3.55
CA PHE A 696 -43.72 -4.22 -3.34
C PHE A 696 -44.27 -3.14 -4.30
N GLY A 697 -44.67 -1.99 -3.75
CA GLY A 697 -45.26 -0.86 -4.47
C GLY A 697 -44.26 0.28 -4.70
N PRO A 698 -44.51 1.19 -5.66
CA PRO A 698 -43.58 2.27 -5.97
C PRO A 698 -43.50 3.33 -4.86
N GLY A 699 -42.38 4.04 -4.77
CA GLY A 699 -42.16 5.19 -3.89
C GLY A 699 -41.80 4.86 -2.44
N ALA A 700 -41.40 3.61 -2.15
CA ALA A 700 -41.02 3.17 -0.81
C ALA A 700 -39.53 2.80 -0.73
N GLY A 701 -38.98 2.82 0.49
CA GLY A 701 -37.68 2.24 0.78
C GLY A 701 -37.85 0.76 1.11
N VAL A 702 -36.98 -0.10 0.60
CA VAL A 702 -36.96 -1.52 0.94
C VAL A 702 -35.72 -1.80 1.77
N LEU A 703 -35.92 -2.13 3.04
CA LEU A 703 -34.87 -2.68 3.88
C LEU A 703 -34.69 -4.15 3.51
N VAL A 704 -33.48 -4.51 3.08
CA VAL A 704 -33.10 -5.87 2.70
C VAL A 704 -32.04 -6.38 3.67
N VAL A 705 -32.27 -7.56 4.25
CA VAL A 705 -31.37 -8.23 5.20
C VAL A 705 -31.25 -9.72 4.86
N GLY A 706 -30.18 -10.36 5.32
CA GLY A 706 -29.89 -11.78 5.03
C GLY A 706 -28.39 -12.05 5.13
N ASP A 707 -27.88 -12.92 4.25
CA ASP A 707 -26.45 -13.29 4.20
C ASP A 707 -25.55 -12.17 3.63
N GLY A 708 -26.14 -11.18 2.97
CA GLY A 708 -25.43 -10.02 2.41
C GLY A 708 -25.39 -8.81 3.35
N PRO A 709 -24.66 -7.74 2.98
CA PRO A 709 -24.69 -6.50 3.74
C PRO A 709 -26.12 -5.91 3.75
N VAL A 710 -26.53 -5.38 4.91
CA VAL A 710 -27.80 -4.67 5.04
C VAL A 710 -27.81 -3.48 4.09
N ARG A 711 -28.92 -3.30 3.38
CA ARG A 711 -29.07 -2.22 2.40
C ARG A 711 -30.50 -1.70 2.32
N ILE A 712 -30.62 -0.48 1.83
CA ILE A 712 -31.90 0.18 1.56
C ILE A 712 -31.99 0.48 0.06
N ASP A 713 -32.86 -0.25 -0.62
CA ASP A 713 -33.17 -0.04 -2.03
C ASP A 713 -34.39 0.87 -2.20
N LYS A 714 -34.51 1.46 -3.39
CA LYS A 714 -35.81 1.97 -3.86
C LYS A 714 -36.66 0.78 -4.29
N SER A 715 -37.94 0.79 -3.95
CA SER A 715 -38.83 -0.34 -4.21
C SER A 715 -38.94 -0.70 -5.71
N GLU A 716 -38.76 0.25 -6.62
CA GLU A 716 -38.75 0.00 -8.06
C GLU A 716 -37.53 -0.79 -8.55
N ALA A 717 -36.42 -0.73 -7.81
CA ALA A 717 -35.18 -1.43 -8.13
C ALA A 717 -35.06 -2.77 -7.39
N PHE A 718 -36.00 -3.10 -6.50
CA PHE A 718 -35.93 -4.28 -5.66
C PHE A 718 -36.68 -5.47 -6.29
N THR A 719 -36.01 -6.63 -6.32
CA THR A 719 -36.63 -7.92 -6.64
C THR A 719 -36.43 -8.87 -5.46
N PRO A 720 -37.50 -9.46 -4.90
CA PRO A 720 -37.37 -10.42 -3.81
C PRO A 720 -36.57 -11.65 -4.24
N THR A 721 -35.66 -12.09 -3.38
CA THR A 721 -34.89 -13.33 -3.56
C THR A 721 -35.19 -14.30 -2.40
N PRO A 722 -35.04 -15.63 -2.60
CA PRO A 722 -35.32 -16.60 -1.54
C PRO A 722 -34.39 -16.51 -0.33
N ASP A 723 -33.20 -15.94 -0.51
CA ASP A 723 -32.11 -15.86 0.47
C ASP A 723 -32.07 -14.54 1.26
N ALA A 724 -33.05 -13.65 1.06
CA ALA A 724 -33.11 -12.36 1.74
C ALA A 724 -34.50 -12.08 2.30
N ASP A 725 -34.53 -11.59 3.53
CA ASP A 725 -35.70 -10.96 4.11
C ASP A 725 -35.78 -9.51 3.63
N ALA A 726 -36.99 -9.03 3.34
CA ALA A 726 -37.19 -7.66 2.90
C ALA A 726 -38.51 -7.07 3.38
N THR A 727 -38.51 -5.79 3.72
CA THR A 727 -39.68 -5.06 4.17
C THR A 727 -39.76 -3.68 3.52
N GLU A 728 -40.93 -3.31 3.02
CA GLU A 728 -41.19 -1.93 2.61
C GLU A 728 -41.44 -1.04 3.81
N LEU A 729 -40.78 0.11 3.80
CA LEU A 729 -40.84 1.12 4.84
C LEU A 729 -41.02 2.52 4.19
N PRO A 730 -41.64 3.48 4.89
CA PRO A 730 -41.62 4.87 4.47
C PRO A 730 -40.18 5.35 4.26
N LEU A 731 -39.86 5.84 3.07
CA LEU A 731 -38.58 6.49 2.77
C LEU A 731 -38.67 7.94 3.24
N THR A 732 -37.83 8.34 4.19
CA THR A 732 -37.84 9.69 4.78
C THR A 732 -36.63 10.53 4.37
N ALA A 733 -35.57 9.92 3.83
CA ALA A 733 -34.50 10.63 3.14
C ALA A 733 -33.96 9.81 1.97
N ASP A 734 -33.49 10.50 0.93
CA ASP A 734 -32.78 9.91 -0.21
C ASP A 734 -31.70 10.88 -0.69
N GLU A 735 -30.61 10.34 -1.22
CA GLU A 735 -29.43 11.10 -1.66
C GLU A 735 -28.89 12.09 -0.60
N GLY A 736 -29.02 11.72 0.68
CA GLY A 736 -28.58 12.54 1.82
C GLY A 736 -29.47 13.76 2.08
N ARG A 737 -30.73 13.75 1.62
CA ARG A 737 -31.67 14.85 1.81
C ARG A 737 -32.98 14.35 2.41
N PRO A 738 -33.52 14.99 3.46
CA PRO A 738 -34.85 14.68 3.97
C PRO A 738 -35.93 14.89 2.90
N LEU A 739 -36.86 13.95 2.81
CA LEU A 739 -38.03 13.99 1.95
C LEU A 739 -39.24 14.59 2.70
N PRO A 740 -40.27 15.11 1.99
CA PRO A 740 -41.48 15.65 2.62
C PRO A 740 -42.17 14.68 3.59
N GLU A 741 -42.05 13.37 3.34
CA GLU A 741 -42.57 12.29 4.18
C GLU A 741 -42.05 12.35 5.62
N ALA A 742 -40.82 12.85 5.84
CA ALA A 742 -40.25 13.02 7.18
C ALA A 742 -41.02 14.05 8.02
N ARG A 743 -41.61 15.06 7.36
CA ARG A 743 -42.25 16.24 7.99
C ARG A 743 -43.74 16.03 8.25
N VAL A 744 -44.28 14.85 7.98
CA VAL A 744 -45.69 14.56 8.18
C VAL A 744 -46.00 14.52 9.67
N VAL A 745 -46.74 15.53 10.14
CA VAL A 745 -47.17 15.65 11.54
C VAL A 745 -48.14 14.54 11.89
N GLY A 746 -47.83 13.81 12.95
CA GLY A 746 -48.65 12.76 13.54
C GLY A 746 -48.81 12.96 15.05
N SER A 747 -49.14 11.88 15.76
CA SER A 747 -49.15 11.90 17.22
C SER A 747 -47.73 11.96 17.78
N MET A 748 -47.55 12.66 18.90
CA MET A 748 -46.34 12.58 19.72
C MET A 748 -46.20 11.13 20.22
N ARG A 749 -45.19 10.41 19.75
CA ARG A 749 -44.95 9.01 20.10
C ARG A 749 -43.48 8.62 19.95
N PRO A 750 -43.06 7.48 20.53
CA PRO A 750 -41.77 6.87 20.20
C PRO A 750 -41.68 6.57 18.70
N ARG A 751 -40.62 7.05 18.06
CA ARG A 751 -40.30 6.88 16.64
C ARG A 751 -38.89 6.36 16.50
N THR A 752 -38.68 5.50 15.51
CA THR A 752 -37.36 4.97 15.15
C THR A 752 -37.18 5.08 13.64
N ALA A 753 -36.00 5.47 13.20
CA ALA A 753 -35.57 5.41 11.81
C ALA A 753 -34.26 4.61 11.70
N LEU A 754 -33.99 4.11 10.50
CA LEU A 754 -32.82 3.28 10.20
C LEU A 754 -32.15 3.75 8.92
N CYS A 755 -30.82 3.72 8.91
CA CYS A 755 -30.02 3.75 7.70
C CYS A 755 -29.00 2.60 7.68
N ALA A 756 -28.52 2.25 6.49
CA ALA A 756 -27.46 1.26 6.31
C ALA A 756 -26.34 1.85 5.45
N PHE A 757 -25.10 1.65 5.88
CA PHE A 757 -23.91 2.11 5.19
C PHE A 757 -23.43 1.07 4.18
N GLY A 758 -22.68 1.52 3.16
CA GLY A 758 -22.16 0.64 2.11
C GLY A 758 -21.12 -0.37 2.57
N ASP A 759 -20.71 -0.35 3.84
CA ASP A 759 -19.84 -1.33 4.51
C ASP A 759 -20.62 -2.41 5.27
N GLY A 760 -21.95 -2.28 5.34
CA GLY A 760 -22.86 -3.15 6.07
C GLY A 760 -23.18 -2.67 7.50
N ALA A 761 -22.65 -1.53 7.95
CA ALA A 761 -23.02 -0.98 9.25
C ALA A 761 -24.47 -0.49 9.25
N VAL A 762 -25.15 -0.67 10.38
CA VAL A 762 -26.54 -0.24 10.55
C VAL A 762 -26.60 0.82 11.65
N LEU A 763 -27.29 1.93 11.37
CA LEU A 763 -27.49 3.01 12.32
C LEU A 763 -28.98 3.22 12.57
N LEU A 764 -29.37 3.11 13.83
CA LEU A 764 -30.71 3.42 14.31
C LEU A 764 -30.73 4.80 14.97
N ALA A 765 -31.81 5.55 14.75
CA ALA A 765 -32.11 6.77 15.50
C ALA A 765 -33.48 6.62 16.15
N SER A 766 -33.58 6.86 17.45
CA SER A 766 -34.84 6.82 18.18
C SER A 766 -35.07 8.06 19.04
N THR A 767 -36.31 8.52 19.08
CA THR A 767 -36.76 9.62 19.96
C THR A 767 -38.27 9.57 20.15
N THR A 768 -38.83 10.42 21.01
CA THR A 768 -40.26 10.69 21.07
C THR A 768 -40.54 12.01 20.39
N PHE A 769 -41.28 11.98 19.28
CA PHE A 769 -41.55 13.17 18.47
C PHE A 769 -42.88 13.04 17.71
N ASP A 770 -43.41 14.15 17.22
CA ASP A 770 -44.66 14.19 16.44
C ASP A 770 -44.44 14.01 14.94
N THR A 771 -43.20 14.14 14.44
CA THR A 771 -42.77 13.86 13.06
C THR A 771 -41.60 12.88 13.00
N ASP A 772 -41.27 12.34 11.83
CA ASP A 772 -40.06 11.53 11.61
C ASP A 772 -38.82 12.41 11.28
N GLU A 773 -38.97 13.74 11.32
CA GLU A 773 -37.95 14.70 10.90
C GLU A 773 -36.74 14.66 11.82
N ALA A 774 -36.94 14.65 13.15
CA ALA A 774 -35.83 14.66 14.11
C ALA A 774 -34.90 13.44 13.98
N THR A 775 -35.46 12.23 13.81
CA THR A 775 -34.66 11.01 13.59
C THR A 775 -34.02 11.01 12.20
N THR A 776 -34.73 11.51 11.18
CA THR A 776 -34.23 11.57 9.81
C THR A 776 -33.06 12.54 9.67
N GLU A 777 -33.17 13.75 10.21
CA GLU A 777 -32.08 14.74 10.20
C GLU A 777 -30.86 14.24 10.98
N ALA A 778 -31.06 13.59 12.13
CA ALA A 778 -29.95 13.00 12.89
C ALA A 778 -29.18 11.96 12.07
N LEU A 779 -29.87 11.12 11.31
CA LEU A 779 -29.24 10.11 10.45
C LEU A 779 -28.56 10.72 9.22
N VAL A 780 -29.19 11.71 8.57
CA VAL A 780 -28.60 12.43 7.43
C VAL A 780 -27.31 13.15 7.86
N ASP A 781 -27.31 13.81 9.01
CA ASP A 781 -26.12 14.47 9.56
C ASP A 781 -25.01 13.49 9.94
N ALA A 782 -25.38 12.24 10.28
CA ALA A 782 -24.46 11.13 10.49
C ALA A 782 -23.97 10.49 9.17
N GLY A 783 -24.28 11.07 8.01
CA GLY A 783 -23.80 10.66 6.69
C GLY A 783 -24.67 9.63 5.96
N CYS A 784 -25.89 9.36 6.44
CA CYS A 784 -26.79 8.42 5.78
C CYS A 784 -27.33 8.98 4.46
N THR A 785 -27.21 8.21 3.36
CA THR A 785 -27.76 8.60 2.06
C THR A 785 -29.25 8.28 1.92
N ARG A 786 -29.71 7.16 2.50
CA ARG A 786 -31.12 6.76 2.53
C ARG A 786 -31.56 6.43 3.94
N VAL A 787 -32.73 6.91 4.31
CA VAL A 787 -33.31 6.70 5.64
C VAL A 787 -34.74 6.19 5.50
N VAL A 788 -35.08 5.18 6.28
CA VAL A 788 -36.44 4.63 6.37
C VAL A 788 -37.00 4.75 7.78
N ALA A 789 -38.27 5.11 7.90
CA ALA A 789 -38.98 5.12 9.18
C ALA A 789 -39.48 3.72 9.53
N LEU A 790 -39.22 3.24 10.75
CA LEU A 790 -39.54 1.88 11.19
C LEU A 790 -40.97 1.75 11.73
N ASP A 791 -41.95 2.11 10.91
CA ASP A 791 -43.37 2.13 11.31
C ASP A 791 -44.27 1.26 10.41
N ARG A 792 -43.77 0.80 9.25
CA ARG A 792 -44.56 0.13 8.18
C ARG A 792 -45.90 0.83 7.87
N GLY A 793 -46.02 2.11 8.23
CA GLY A 793 -47.21 2.94 8.13
C GLY A 793 -48.28 2.70 9.20
N ALA A 794 -48.14 1.82 10.19
CA ALA A 794 -49.21 1.54 11.16
C ALA A 794 -49.39 2.64 12.23
N HIS A 795 -48.42 3.54 12.37
CA HIS A 795 -48.36 4.58 13.40
C HIS A 795 -48.33 4.03 14.82
N LEU A 796 -47.66 2.90 15.00
CA LEU A 796 -47.48 2.27 16.31
C LEU A 796 -46.28 2.90 17.04
N ASN A 797 -46.24 2.72 18.36
CA ASN A 797 -45.07 3.11 19.14
C ASN A 797 -43.89 2.24 18.72
N ALA A 798 -42.81 2.87 18.28
CA ALA A 798 -41.57 2.18 17.98
C ALA A 798 -40.90 1.71 19.29
N PHE A 799 -40.14 0.63 19.22
CA PHE A 799 -39.34 0.13 20.33
C PHE A 799 -37.97 -0.32 19.84
N VAL A 800 -36.99 -0.25 20.73
CA VAL A 800 -35.64 -0.81 20.56
C VAL A 800 -35.30 -1.51 21.87
N HIS A 801 -35.31 -2.85 21.85
CA HIS A 801 -34.97 -3.69 22.99
C HIS A 801 -33.55 -4.21 22.86
N ARG A 802 -32.83 -4.29 23.97
CA ARG A 802 -31.39 -4.59 24.03
C ARG A 802 -31.11 -5.63 25.09
N ALA A 803 -30.42 -6.70 24.70
CA ALA A 803 -29.91 -7.69 25.66
C ALA A 803 -28.99 -6.99 26.66
N GLY A 804 -29.13 -7.31 27.95
CA GLY A 804 -28.38 -6.66 29.04
C GLY A 804 -28.81 -5.23 29.36
N GLY A 805 -29.82 -4.67 28.67
CA GLY A 805 -30.46 -3.39 29.02
C GLY A 805 -31.75 -3.58 29.84
N ASP A 806 -32.51 -2.50 30.00
CA ASP A 806 -33.76 -2.48 30.79
C ASP A 806 -34.84 -3.42 30.24
N THR A 807 -34.90 -3.60 28.92
CA THR A 807 -35.88 -4.46 28.25
C THR A 807 -35.16 -5.39 27.26
N PRO A 808 -35.05 -6.69 27.57
CA PRO A 808 -34.38 -7.65 26.70
C PRO A 808 -35.26 -8.02 25.48
N PRO A 809 -34.65 -8.48 24.37
CA PRO A 809 -35.36 -9.04 23.23
C PRO A 809 -36.22 -10.25 23.60
N GLU A 810 -37.42 -10.33 23.03
CA GLU A 810 -38.38 -11.41 23.18
C GLU A 810 -38.40 -12.29 21.93
N ALA A 811 -38.85 -13.54 22.08
CA ALA A 811 -38.93 -14.48 20.97
C ALA A 811 -40.02 -14.12 19.94
N ARG A 812 -41.02 -13.34 20.34
CA ARG A 812 -42.18 -12.91 19.54
C ARG A 812 -42.55 -11.48 19.91
N TYR A 813 -43.11 -10.74 18.95
CA TYR A 813 -43.65 -9.40 19.15
C TYR A 813 -44.98 -9.22 18.43
N GLU A 814 -45.79 -8.27 18.89
CA GLU A 814 -47.02 -7.90 18.17
C GLU A 814 -46.72 -7.27 16.79
N GLN A 815 -45.62 -6.52 16.70
CA GLN A 815 -45.16 -5.86 15.47
C GLN A 815 -44.16 -6.74 14.72
N THR A 816 -44.11 -6.59 13.40
CA THR A 816 -43.01 -7.15 12.61
C THR A 816 -41.71 -6.56 13.14
N THR A 817 -40.70 -7.41 13.36
CA THR A 817 -39.53 -7.06 14.15
C THR A 817 -38.26 -7.39 13.39
N LEU A 818 -37.31 -6.45 13.44
CA LEU A 818 -35.94 -6.64 13.01
C LEU A 818 -35.11 -7.11 14.19
N TYR A 819 -34.54 -8.31 14.09
CA TYR A 819 -33.63 -8.86 15.09
C TYR A 819 -32.19 -8.69 14.63
N ALA A 820 -31.32 -8.24 15.54
CA ALA A 820 -29.88 -8.24 15.37
C ALA A 820 -29.29 -9.38 16.19
N LEU A 821 -28.79 -10.40 15.49
CA LEU A 821 -28.15 -11.57 16.08
C LEU A 821 -26.64 -11.36 16.02
N GLU A 822 -25.91 -11.71 17.08
CA GLU A 822 -24.46 -11.68 17.06
C GLU A 822 -23.92 -12.65 16.00
N SER A 823 -22.90 -12.21 15.29
CA SER A 823 -22.12 -13.04 14.38
C SER A 823 -20.69 -13.12 14.89
N PRO A 824 -20.09 -14.32 14.99
CA PRO A 824 -18.69 -14.45 15.35
C PRO A 824 -17.82 -13.65 14.38
N MET A 825 -16.99 -12.76 14.93
CA MET A 825 -16.07 -11.99 14.10
C MET A 825 -14.97 -12.91 13.57
N ARG A 826 -15.08 -13.27 12.29
CA ARG A 826 -14.04 -14.03 11.56
C ARG A 826 -12.85 -13.13 11.23
N GLY A 827 -11.73 -13.74 10.89
CA GLY A 827 -10.64 -13.00 10.28
C GLY A 827 -11.14 -12.30 9.00
N ARG A 828 -10.70 -11.05 8.78
CA ARG A 828 -11.20 -10.20 7.69
C ARG A 828 -10.43 -10.37 6.38
N ALA A 829 -9.34 -11.15 6.38
CA ALA A 829 -8.61 -11.43 5.16
C ALA A 829 -9.40 -12.44 4.31
N SER A 830 -9.40 -12.24 3.00
CA SER A 830 -10.15 -13.06 2.07
C SER A 830 -9.31 -13.43 0.84
N THR A 831 -9.93 -14.15 -0.09
CA THR A 831 -9.30 -14.49 -1.36
C THR A 831 -9.94 -13.67 -2.48
N LEU A 832 -9.14 -13.23 -3.45
CA LEU A 832 -9.64 -12.38 -4.56
C LEU A 832 -10.62 -13.12 -5.47
N ILE A 833 -10.53 -14.45 -5.50
CA ILE A 833 -11.46 -15.34 -6.21
C ILE A 833 -12.18 -16.17 -5.15
N ASP A 834 -13.10 -15.53 -4.44
CA ASP A 834 -14.22 -16.22 -3.80
C ASP A 834 -15.50 -15.84 -4.55
N SER A 835 -15.50 -16.12 -5.86
CA SER A 835 -16.66 -15.98 -6.72
C SER A 835 -17.59 -17.19 -6.56
N THR A 836 -18.10 -17.42 -5.36
CA THR A 836 -19.46 -17.94 -5.23
C THR A 836 -20.51 -16.83 -5.34
N LYS A 837 -20.11 -15.55 -5.40
CA LYS A 837 -21.02 -14.42 -5.67
C LYS A 837 -20.40 -13.36 -6.60
N ALA A 838 -20.13 -13.74 -7.85
CA ALA A 838 -20.07 -12.79 -8.96
C ALA A 838 -21.08 -13.25 -10.02
N ASN A 839 -22.35 -12.90 -9.79
CA ASN A 839 -23.41 -12.72 -10.79
C ASN A 839 -24.50 -11.86 -10.17
#